data_AF-A0A517LXY4-F1
#
_entry.id   AF-A0A517LXY4-F1
#
_cell.length_a   1.000
_cell.length_b   1.000
_cell.length_c   1.000
_cell.angle_alpha   90.00
_cell.angle_beta   90.00
_cell.angle_gamma   90.00
#
_symmetry.space_group_name_H-M   'P 1'
#
loop_
_entity.id
_entity.type
_entity.pdbx_description
1 polymer ?
#
loop_
_entity_poly.entity_id
_entity_poly.type
_entity_poly.pdbx_seq_one_letter_code
_entity_poly.pdbx_strand_id
1 'polypeptide(L)'
;MDRNQLLSLYKSLFTAREVDRVEQELTRRGEAFFHVSGAGHEAPAVLARHLTKHDWLHLHYRDKALMIARGVTARKFFDASLCNDTSHSRGRQMCAQMSDADLHILSLGGPVGNAALQAVGVAAATKENKNKPVTIYCIGDGSTQEGEFLEGVAEAVRLQVPLMIVIQDNQWAISTETRGQTFFSRPDGDADSFYGLPLHRVDGRDIIGSDEAMGDLVQQVRESRGPALVLLQTERLSNHTNADDQSIYRPTEDIEAAQKERDPLVRFEQQLLERGISEAELAAIRETVVAEVAADENDAIYAAQPSATHEAKKPLLVELTHPSREQRGDREADGQLTMKDAMRSVLRDRLGNDDRVFLYGQDIEDPKGDVFGVTRGLSTAFPGRVCNAPLSESTILGNAIGRSLVGQRPVAFIQFADFLPLAYNQLTSELGSMYWRTNGTWESPVIVMVPCGGYRPGLGPFHSHSFESVCAHIPGVDVYMPSTAGDAAGMLNAAFESGRPSVFFYPKALLNDPSQSTSPDTAKQFTPIGVARKVRAGRDITLVGWGNTVGLCEKSATALEQAGIEAEVIDLRSLSPWDEATVLASAEKTARMIVVHEDNHTCGIGGEVVATIAEKTRVPVAMRRVTRADTLIPCNFANQIEVLPSYKRVLSTAAELLNMDIEWIPPKELEVGMAEIEAIGSGPSDENVLLVELNIKPGQQVSRGDIVASLEATKSVFDLTSQIDGTIEEIFVAEGDTVPVGDVIASVRCATDNKRPKPVTTENPGTPVLRRRVTDPNRLLVPRQTIERRPFDVGISSVATVQGSRLITNEELVEGKSMSPEDIMRRTGIQFRHWVQGSETAQSMASQACWEVLDKEGLIVDDIDLVICATTSPSVVTPSMACQVLHQLTGGASEAMIQAYDISAACSGYLYALQAGYDFLQSKPHARVLVVTAEVLSPLLDLGDLDTAILFGDASSATVLYGEDHFGQSKARLHRPELSARADDGSTLSVPSQNNGFIKMKGRKVFAEAVRAMIGSMTRVCDQQGYGIDNLDLIIPHQANQRIIDAIQSRVSSSVFSNIREHGNTSSTSIPLCLDEVLPKMKPGERFGMCAYGGGVTFGAGILEKN
;
A
#
# COMPACT_ATOMS: atom_id res chain seq x y z
N MET A 1 -0.51 30.15 -47.26
CA MET A 1 -0.78 31.10 -46.16
C MET A 1 -1.25 32.44 -46.70
N ASP A 2 -2.21 33.07 -46.02
CA ASP A 2 -2.57 34.48 -46.26
C ASP A 2 -1.62 35.43 -45.50
N ARG A 3 -1.79 36.74 -45.71
CA ARG A 3 -0.95 37.79 -45.10
C ARG A 3 -0.95 37.74 -43.57
N ASN A 4 -2.11 37.54 -42.94
CA ASN A 4 -2.22 37.55 -41.48
C ASN A 4 -1.56 36.30 -40.88
N GLN A 5 -1.72 35.15 -41.53
CA GLN A 5 -1.06 33.90 -41.15
C GLN A 5 0.47 34.03 -41.22
N LEU A 6 1.00 34.64 -42.29
CA LEU A 6 2.43 34.89 -42.45
C LEU A 6 2.98 35.79 -41.33
N LEU A 7 2.31 36.89 -41.03
CA LEU A 7 2.72 37.82 -39.97
C LEU A 7 2.62 37.19 -38.57
N SER A 8 1.59 36.37 -38.33
CA SER A 8 1.43 35.65 -37.06
C SER A 8 2.53 34.61 -36.86
N LEU A 9 2.87 33.85 -37.91
CA LEU A 9 3.97 32.90 -37.87
C LEU A 9 5.29 33.62 -37.63
N TYR A 10 5.55 34.71 -38.37
CA TYR A 10 6.73 35.54 -38.17
C TYR A 10 6.85 36.06 -36.73
N LYS A 11 5.74 36.55 -36.14
CA LYS A 11 5.70 36.96 -34.73
C LYS A 11 6.18 35.82 -33.83
N SER A 12 5.64 34.60 -33.97
CA SER A 12 6.04 33.46 -33.15
C SER A 12 7.52 33.07 -33.31
N LEU A 13 8.04 33.07 -34.55
CA LEU A 13 9.45 32.76 -34.81
C LEU A 13 10.37 33.81 -34.20
N PHE A 14 10.05 35.09 -34.37
CA PHE A 14 10.82 36.19 -33.81
C PHE A 14 10.75 36.22 -32.28
N THR A 15 9.58 35.95 -31.67
CA THR A 15 9.45 35.79 -30.21
C THR A 15 10.34 34.66 -29.70
N ALA A 16 10.40 33.52 -30.39
CA ALA A 16 11.28 32.42 -29.98
C ALA A 16 12.75 32.84 -29.98
N ARG A 17 13.18 33.57 -31.03
CA ARG A 17 14.56 34.09 -31.14
C ARG A 17 14.87 35.11 -30.06
N GLU A 18 13.91 35.99 -29.73
CA GLU A 18 14.09 37.03 -28.71
C GLU A 18 14.11 36.44 -27.29
N VAL A 19 13.27 35.44 -27.00
CA VAL A 19 13.35 34.66 -25.76
C VAL A 19 14.72 33.98 -25.63
N ASP A 20 15.22 33.37 -26.71
CA ASP A 20 16.54 32.74 -26.74
C ASP A 20 17.67 33.72 -26.40
N ARG A 21 17.62 34.92 -26.99
CA ARG A 21 18.57 36.01 -26.71
C ARG A 21 18.53 36.43 -25.23
N VAL A 22 17.34 36.58 -24.66
CA VAL A 22 17.16 36.98 -23.25
C VAL A 22 17.63 35.89 -22.30
N GLU A 23 17.29 34.62 -22.53
CA GLU A 23 17.80 33.51 -21.71
C GLU A 23 19.33 33.42 -21.75
N GLN A 24 19.93 33.62 -22.94
CA GLN A 24 21.37 33.69 -23.07
C GLN A 24 21.95 34.85 -22.24
N GLU A 25 21.31 36.01 -22.24
CA GLU A 25 21.73 37.16 -21.43
C GLU A 25 21.54 36.92 -19.92
N LEU A 26 20.46 36.26 -19.49
CA LEU A 26 20.25 35.84 -18.11
C LEU A 26 21.41 34.94 -17.63
N THR A 27 21.89 34.02 -18.48
CA THR A 27 23.08 33.21 -18.14
C THR A 27 24.37 34.02 -18.09
N ARG A 28 24.56 35.00 -18.98
CA ARG A 28 25.74 35.89 -18.96
C ARG A 28 25.78 36.80 -17.74
N ARG A 29 24.62 37.22 -17.24
CA ARG A 29 24.48 37.99 -16.00
C ARG A 29 24.60 37.14 -14.73
N GLY A 30 24.57 35.81 -14.86
CA GLY A 30 24.59 34.87 -13.73
C GLY A 30 23.26 34.80 -12.98
N GLU A 31 22.16 35.23 -13.60
CA GLU A 31 20.80 35.16 -13.05
C GLU A 31 20.15 33.80 -13.36
N ALA A 32 20.52 33.18 -14.48
CA ALA A 32 20.20 31.79 -14.83
C ALA A 32 21.49 30.97 -14.99
N PHE A 33 21.40 29.64 -14.86
CA PHE A 33 22.60 28.78 -14.86
C PHE A 33 22.79 27.96 -16.13
N PHE A 34 21.70 27.66 -16.84
CA PHE A 34 21.73 26.78 -18.01
C PHE A 34 20.84 27.33 -19.12
N HIS A 35 21.29 27.20 -20.35
CA HIS A 35 20.54 27.63 -21.53
C HIS A 35 20.86 26.72 -22.71
N VAL A 36 19.80 26.33 -23.43
CA VAL A 36 19.88 25.56 -24.67
C VAL A 36 19.22 26.38 -25.77
N SER A 37 20.01 26.76 -26.77
CA SER A 37 19.54 27.65 -27.83
C SER A 37 18.60 26.92 -28.80
N GLY A 38 17.45 27.52 -29.08
CA GLY A 38 16.55 27.10 -30.16
C GLY A 38 16.87 27.72 -31.52
N ALA A 39 17.88 28.59 -31.62
CA ALA A 39 18.16 29.36 -32.83
C ALA A 39 18.60 28.45 -34.00
N GLY A 40 17.85 28.54 -35.11
CA GLY A 40 17.98 27.70 -36.31
C GLY A 40 17.00 26.53 -36.36
N HIS A 41 16.23 26.30 -35.29
CA HIS A 41 15.17 25.30 -35.17
C HIS A 41 13.76 25.94 -35.18
N GLU A 42 13.59 27.04 -35.92
CA GLU A 42 12.31 27.76 -36.02
C GLU A 42 11.25 27.02 -36.86
N ALA A 43 11.69 26.22 -37.84
CA ALA A 43 10.83 25.59 -38.84
C ALA A 43 9.67 24.73 -38.29
N PRO A 44 9.81 23.94 -37.22
CA PRO A 44 8.71 23.17 -36.63
C PRO A 44 7.48 24.00 -36.27
N ALA A 45 7.61 25.31 -36.07
CA ALA A 45 6.49 26.19 -35.72
C ALA A 45 5.34 26.19 -36.74
N VAL A 46 5.62 25.89 -38.01
CA VAL A 46 4.58 25.80 -39.04
C VAL A 46 3.55 24.71 -38.75
N LEU A 47 3.93 23.66 -37.99
CA LEU A 47 3.01 22.59 -37.58
C LEU A 47 1.82 23.14 -36.80
N ALA A 48 2.00 24.18 -35.98
CA ALA A 48 0.95 24.71 -35.10
C ALA A 48 -0.34 25.09 -35.85
N ARG A 49 -0.24 25.55 -37.10
CA ARG A 49 -1.36 25.91 -37.97
C ARG A 49 -2.21 24.72 -38.41
N HIS A 50 -1.60 23.54 -38.46
CA HIS A 50 -2.20 22.29 -38.94
C HIS A 50 -2.70 21.39 -37.79
N LEU A 51 -2.39 21.79 -36.56
CA LEU A 51 -2.80 21.09 -35.35
C LEU A 51 -4.10 21.68 -34.79
N THR A 52 -4.95 20.80 -34.30
CA THR A 52 -6.13 21.10 -33.51
C THR A 52 -5.78 21.10 -32.02
N LYS A 53 -6.69 21.58 -31.17
CA LYS A 53 -6.57 21.49 -29.70
C LYS A 53 -6.58 20.05 -29.16
N HIS A 54 -6.92 19.06 -29.99
CA HIS A 54 -6.97 17.66 -29.58
C HIS A 54 -5.66 16.90 -29.86
N ASP A 55 -4.75 17.49 -30.64
CA ASP A 55 -3.47 16.87 -30.99
C ASP A 55 -2.48 16.95 -29.83
N TRP A 56 -1.54 16.01 -29.80
CA TRP A 56 -0.57 15.82 -28.72
C TRP A 56 0.85 16.03 -29.22
N LEU A 57 1.72 16.60 -28.38
CA LEU A 57 3.08 16.98 -28.76
C LEU A 57 4.08 16.45 -27.74
N HIS A 58 4.95 15.53 -28.19
CA HIS A 58 6.24 15.25 -27.54
C HIS A 58 7.32 15.99 -28.34
N LEU A 59 7.86 17.05 -27.77
CA LEU A 59 8.72 17.96 -28.52
C LEU A 59 10.21 17.66 -28.32
N HIS A 60 11.05 18.30 -29.12
CA HIS A 60 12.48 18.37 -28.88
C HIS A 60 12.75 19.60 -28.01
N TYR A 61 13.77 19.58 -27.15
CA TYR A 61 14.10 20.70 -26.26
C TYR A 61 14.50 21.99 -27.02
N ARG A 62 14.66 21.94 -28.36
CA ARG A 62 14.89 23.10 -29.25
C ARG A 62 13.60 23.68 -29.87
N ASP A 63 12.44 23.08 -29.64
CA ASP A 63 11.15 23.43 -30.29
C ASP A 63 10.45 24.67 -29.71
N LYS A 64 11.22 25.66 -29.23
CA LYS A 64 10.68 26.88 -28.62
C LYS A 64 9.70 27.60 -29.54
N ALA A 65 10.01 27.67 -30.83
CA ALA A 65 9.15 28.33 -31.83
C ALA A 65 7.81 27.60 -32.02
N LEU A 66 7.79 26.27 -31.99
CA LEU A 66 6.56 25.48 -32.03
C LEU A 66 5.74 25.62 -30.75
N MET A 67 6.39 25.62 -29.59
CA MET A 67 5.72 25.87 -28.31
C MET A 67 5.06 27.25 -28.29
N ILE A 68 5.75 28.30 -28.75
CA ILE A 68 5.20 29.66 -28.84
C ILE A 68 4.05 29.73 -29.85
N ALA A 69 4.23 29.15 -31.04
CA ALA A 69 3.16 29.10 -32.04
C ALA A 69 1.92 28.31 -31.55
N ARG A 70 2.12 27.37 -30.62
CA ARG A 70 1.05 26.61 -29.96
C ARG A 70 0.38 27.38 -28.82
N GLY A 71 1.03 28.39 -28.25
CA GLY A 71 0.47 29.26 -27.22
C GLY A 71 1.27 29.38 -25.92
N VAL A 72 2.47 28.79 -25.83
CA VAL A 72 3.36 28.99 -24.66
C VAL A 72 3.89 30.42 -24.68
N THR A 73 3.79 31.12 -23.55
CA THR A 73 4.23 32.52 -23.42
C THR A 73 5.73 32.62 -23.14
N ALA A 74 6.34 33.76 -23.48
CA ALA A 74 7.74 34.05 -23.14
C ALA A 74 7.97 33.96 -21.62
N ARG A 75 7.01 34.46 -20.83
CA ARG A 75 7.01 34.33 -19.38
C ARG A 75 7.24 32.90 -18.88
N LYS A 76 6.57 31.89 -19.45
CA LYS A 76 6.75 30.50 -19.00
C LYS A 76 8.18 30.02 -19.19
N PHE A 77 8.84 30.39 -20.29
CA PHE A 77 10.26 30.07 -20.50
C PHE A 77 11.13 30.70 -19.43
N PHE A 78 10.97 32.01 -19.15
CA PHE A 78 11.79 32.68 -18.13
C PHE A 78 11.57 32.14 -16.72
N ASP A 79 10.33 31.80 -16.36
CA ASP A 79 10.07 31.11 -15.09
C ASP A 79 10.82 29.78 -15.01
N ALA A 80 10.94 29.04 -16.11
CA ALA A 80 11.73 27.81 -16.16
C ALA A 80 13.25 28.07 -16.14
N SER A 81 13.76 29.10 -16.83
CA SER A 81 15.19 29.47 -16.82
C SER A 81 15.67 29.93 -15.44
N LEU A 82 14.80 30.64 -14.71
CA LEU A 82 15.06 31.17 -13.37
C LEU A 82 14.65 30.19 -12.24
N CYS A 83 14.11 29.02 -12.59
CA CYS A 83 13.61 28.02 -11.65
C CYS A 83 12.55 28.56 -10.67
N ASN A 84 11.68 29.46 -11.12
CA ASN A 84 10.66 30.11 -10.30
C ASN A 84 9.57 29.14 -9.82
N ASP A 85 8.87 29.50 -8.75
CA ASP A 85 7.74 28.73 -8.20
C ASP A 85 6.55 28.63 -9.17
N THR A 86 6.42 29.60 -10.07
CA THR A 86 5.37 29.63 -11.11
C THR A 86 5.73 28.84 -12.37
N SER A 87 6.96 28.29 -12.45
CA SER A 87 7.35 27.45 -13.58
C SER A 87 6.54 26.15 -13.63
N HIS A 88 6.45 25.54 -14.82
CA HIS A 88 5.71 24.29 -15.05
C HIS A 88 6.18 23.11 -14.17
N SER A 89 7.35 23.20 -13.56
CA SER A 89 7.93 22.19 -12.67
C SER A 89 8.19 22.69 -11.25
N ARG A 90 7.87 23.96 -10.95
CA ARG A 90 8.28 24.67 -9.71
C ARG A 90 9.78 24.55 -9.44
N GLY A 91 10.60 24.72 -10.48
CA GLY A 91 12.05 24.69 -10.42
C GLY A 91 12.66 23.27 -10.31
N ARG A 92 11.90 22.21 -10.58
CA ARG A 92 12.37 20.81 -10.46
C ARG A 92 12.99 20.26 -11.74
N GLN A 93 12.70 20.86 -12.89
CA GLN A 93 13.27 20.43 -14.18
C GLN A 93 14.25 21.45 -14.76
N MET A 94 15.06 20.97 -15.70
CA MET A 94 15.89 21.83 -16.54
C MET A 94 15.01 22.77 -17.36
N CYS A 95 15.48 24.00 -17.56
CA CYS A 95 14.74 25.05 -18.26
C CYS A 95 14.28 24.68 -19.69
N ALA A 96 15.02 23.79 -20.37
CA ALA A 96 14.72 23.34 -21.72
C ALA A 96 13.70 22.19 -21.79
N GLN A 97 13.25 21.67 -20.64
CA GLN A 97 12.30 20.53 -20.55
C GLN A 97 10.85 20.99 -20.34
N MET A 98 10.48 22.11 -20.99
CA MET A 98 9.16 22.73 -20.90
C MET A 98 8.02 21.75 -21.20
N SER A 99 6.93 21.86 -20.44
CA SER A 99 5.67 21.17 -20.73
C SER A 99 4.46 22.00 -20.35
N ASP A 100 3.33 21.67 -20.95
CA ASP A 100 2.08 22.40 -20.79
C ASP A 100 0.89 21.46 -21.02
N ALA A 101 0.20 21.08 -19.95
CA ALA A 101 -0.92 20.14 -20.01
C ALA A 101 -2.12 20.71 -20.77
N ASP A 102 -2.40 22.01 -20.67
CA ASP A 102 -3.54 22.64 -21.33
C ASP A 102 -3.35 22.68 -22.87
N LEU A 103 -2.10 22.74 -23.32
CA LEU A 103 -1.73 22.74 -24.73
C LEU A 103 -1.38 21.34 -25.29
N HIS A 104 -1.50 20.29 -24.45
CA HIS A 104 -1.05 18.92 -24.73
C HIS A 104 0.43 18.81 -25.14
N ILE A 105 1.29 19.62 -24.53
CA ILE A 105 2.75 19.53 -24.65
C ILE A 105 3.26 18.69 -23.49
N LEU A 106 3.64 17.46 -23.79
CA LEU A 106 4.00 16.44 -22.80
C LEU A 106 5.37 16.73 -22.16
N SER A 107 5.55 16.28 -20.92
CA SER A 107 6.80 16.44 -20.19
C SER A 107 7.99 15.81 -20.91
N LEU A 108 9.06 16.61 -21.05
CA LEU A 108 10.32 16.19 -21.60
C LEU A 108 11.22 15.56 -20.53
N GLY A 109 11.92 14.49 -20.91
CA GLY A 109 12.95 13.83 -20.10
C GLY A 109 14.35 14.22 -20.54
N GLY A 110 15.33 14.10 -19.63
CA GLY A 110 16.74 14.28 -19.95
C GLY A 110 17.31 13.18 -20.85
N PRO A 111 17.02 11.89 -20.59
CA PRO A 111 17.37 10.81 -21.50
C PRO A 111 16.63 10.96 -22.82
N VAL A 112 17.38 11.27 -23.88
CA VAL A 112 16.84 11.44 -25.23
C VAL A 112 16.36 10.10 -25.78
N GLY A 113 15.45 10.12 -26.76
CA GLY A 113 14.89 8.90 -27.35
C GLY A 113 13.76 8.24 -26.54
N ASN A 114 13.76 8.33 -25.21
CA ASN A 114 12.75 7.70 -24.33
C ASN A 114 11.30 8.02 -24.70
N ALA A 115 11.05 9.27 -25.10
CA ALA A 115 9.71 9.76 -25.43
C ALA A 115 9.12 9.13 -26.70
N ALA A 116 9.92 8.46 -27.53
CA ALA A 116 9.42 7.76 -28.72
C ALA A 116 8.35 6.72 -28.36
N LEU A 117 8.61 5.92 -27.32
CA LEU A 117 7.71 4.86 -26.87
C LEU A 117 6.43 5.44 -26.22
N GLN A 118 6.57 6.56 -25.51
CA GLN A 118 5.42 7.29 -24.94
C GLN A 118 4.55 7.88 -26.05
N ALA A 119 5.16 8.49 -27.07
CA ALA A 119 4.43 9.04 -28.22
C ALA A 119 3.61 7.96 -28.95
N VAL A 120 4.14 6.74 -29.06
CA VAL A 120 3.40 5.59 -29.58
C VAL A 120 2.21 5.23 -28.68
N GLY A 121 2.40 5.20 -27.35
CA GLY A 121 1.33 4.97 -26.38
C GLY A 121 0.20 6.00 -26.46
N VAL A 122 0.55 7.28 -26.56
CA VAL A 122 -0.39 8.41 -26.75
C VAL A 122 -1.18 8.22 -28.05
N ALA A 123 -0.48 7.97 -29.17
CA ALA A 123 -1.11 7.78 -30.47
C ALA A 123 -2.02 6.54 -30.50
N ALA A 124 -1.62 5.47 -29.82
CA ALA A 124 -2.40 4.24 -29.71
C ALA A 124 -3.67 4.42 -28.87
N ALA A 125 -3.59 5.10 -27.72
CA ALA A 125 -4.75 5.38 -26.87
C ALA A 125 -5.77 6.32 -27.53
N THR A 126 -5.30 7.22 -28.39
CA THR A 126 -6.16 8.23 -29.04
C THR A 126 -6.57 7.88 -30.47
N LYS A 127 -6.13 6.71 -30.99
CA LYS A 127 -6.36 6.28 -32.38
C LYS A 127 -7.83 6.32 -32.78
N GLU A 128 -8.71 5.80 -31.93
CA GLU A 128 -10.17 5.69 -32.15
C GLU A 128 -10.97 6.91 -31.66
N ASN A 129 -10.29 7.98 -31.24
CA ASN A 129 -10.97 9.18 -30.77
C ASN A 129 -11.69 9.88 -31.95
N LYS A 130 -12.95 10.26 -31.74
CA LYS A 130 -13.82 10.93 -32.74
C LYS A 130 -13.23 12.21 -33.34
N ASN A 131 -12.40 12.92 -32.58
CA ASN A 131 -11.76 14.16 -33.04
C ASN A 131 -10.53 13.89 -33.92
N LYS A 132 -10.19 12.61 -34.15
CA LYS A 132 -9.04 12.14 -34.92
C LYS A 132 -7.75 12.88 -34.57
N PRO A 133 -7.33 12.93 -33.30
CA PRO A 133 -6.09 13.58 -32.93
C PRO A 133 -4.90 12.88 -33.61
N VAL A 134 -3.83 13.64 -33.84
CA VAL A 134 -2.51 13.16 -34.22
C VAL A 134 -1.53 13.42 -33.09
N THR A 135 -0.49 12.59 -33.00
CA THR A 135 0.63 12.82 -32.10
C THR A 135 1.82 13.28 -32.93
N ILE A 136 2.44 14.38 -32.54
CA ILE A 136 3.70 14.88 -33.10
C ILE A 136 4.82 14.51 -32.14
N TYR A 137 5.84 13.81 -32.63
CA TYR A 137 7.06 13.53 -31.89
C TYR A 137 8.26 14.16 -32.58
N CYS A 138 8.86 15.17 -31.96
CA CYS A 138 10.08 15.79 -32.45
C CYS A 138 11.31 15.22 -31.73
N ILE A 139 12.39 14.98 -32.48
CA ILE A 139 13.63 14.43 -31.97
C ILE A 139 14.83 15.01 -32.74
N GLY A 140 15.99 15.19 -32.10
CA GLY A 140 17.23 15.51 -32.81
C GLY A 140 17.79 14.32 -33.58
N ASP A 141 18.47 14.59 -34.69
CA ASP A 141 19.22 13.62 -35.51
C ASP A 141 20.10 12.65 -34.70
N GLY A 142 20.93 13.14 -33.78
CA GLY A 142 21.80 12.30 -32.97
C GLY A 142 21.04 11.32 -32.08
N SER A 143 19.91 11.75 -31.53
CA SER A 143 19.09 10.94 -30.61
C SER A 143 18.33 9.81 -31.31
N THR A 144 18.33 9.78 -32.65
CA THR A 144 17.75 8.66 -33.42
C THR A 144 18.52 7.35 -33.27
N GLN A 145 19.70 7.38 -32.66
CA GLN A 145 20.53 6.20 -32.42
C GLN A 145 20.19 5.46 -31.12
N GLU A 146 19.29 6.01 -30.29
CA GLU A 146 18.83 5.36 -29.06
C GLU A 146 17.95 4.15 -29.36
N GLY A 147 18.10 3.07 -28.58
CA GLY A 147 17.35 1.83 -28.78
C GLY A 147 15.84 2.04 -28.73
N GLU A 148 15.36 2.83 -27.77
CA GLU A 148 13.94 3.16 -27.59
C GLU A 148 13.36 3.94 -28.78
N PHE A 149 14.17 4.72 -29.51
CA PHE A 149 13.72 5.35 -30.74
C PHE A 149 13.46 4.31 -31.83
N LEU A 150 14.40 3.38 -32.04
CA LEU A 150 14.28 2.33 -33.05
C LEU A 150 13.07 1.44 -32.76
N GLU A 151 12.87 1.08 -31.50
CA GLU A 151 11.69 0.36 -31.04
C GLU A 151 10.40 1.16 -31.24
N GLY A 152 10.41 2.46 -30.94
CA GLY A 152 9.25 3.33 -31.12
C GLY A 152 8.79 3.43 -32.58
N VAL A 153 9.71 3.54 -33.53
CA VAL A 153 9.35 3.53 -34.96
C VAL A 153 8.77 2.16 -35.35
N ALA A 154 9.43 1.06 -34.98
CA ALA A 154 8.97 -0.29 -35.29
C ALA A 154 7.57 -0.56 -34.71
N GLU A 155 7.33 -0.13 -33.48
CA GLU A 155 6.04 -0.28 -32.80
C GLU A 155 4.95 0.60 -33.41
N ALA A 156 5.28 1.83 -33.81
CA ALA A 156 4.35 2.71 -34.51
C ALA A 156 3.86 2.08 -35.83
N VAL A 157 4.79 1.45 -36.58
CA VAL A 157 4.48 0.69 -37.79
C VAL A 157 3.64 -0.54 -37.47
N ARG A 158 3.99 -1.31 -36.45
CA ARG A 158 3.25 -2.52 -36.07
C ARG A 158 1.81 -2.20 -35.66
N LEU A 159 1.59 -1.15 -34.88
CA LEU A 159 0.27 -0.75 -34.40
C LEU A 159 -0.53 0.09 -35.40
N GLN A 160 0.13 0.62 -36.44
CA GLN A 160 -0.44 1.56 -37.41
C GLN A 160 -1.17 2.71 -36.70
N VAL A 161 -0.41 3.56 -36.01
CA VAL A 161 -0.95 4.65 -35.16
C VAL A 161 -0.72 6.03 -35.79
N PRO A 162 -1.57 7.04 -35.52
CA PRO A 162 -1.49 8.39 -36.09
C PRO A 162 -0.36 9.23 -35.47
N LEU A 163 0.88 8.79 -35.67
CA LEU A 163 2.10 9.38 -35.11
C LEU A 163 2.99 9.95 -36.23
N MET A 164 3.24 11.25 -36.21
CA MET A 164 4.22 11.90 -37.07
C MET A 164 5.51 12.13 -36.30
N ILE A 165 6.60 11.51 -36.75
CA ILE A 165 7.92 11.63 -36.15
C ILE A 165 8.73 12.62 -36.99
N VAL A 166 9.15 13.72 -36.37
CA VAL A 166 9.90 14.83 -36.99
C VAL A 166 11.32 14.81 -36.45
N ILE A 167 12.24 14.29 -37.25
CA ILE A 167 13.67 14.28 -36.95
C ILE A 167 14.25 15.61 -37.42
N GLN A 168 14.76 16.39 -36.48
CA GLN A 168 15.38 17.69 -36.74
C GLN A 168 16.87 17.49 -36.97
N ASP A 169 17.25 17.56 -38.24
CA ASP A 169 18.61 17.34 -38.70
C ASP A 169 19.33 18.67 -38.84
N ASN A 170 20.08 19.03 -37.80
CA ASN A 170 21.00 20.17 -37.84
C ASN A 170 22.45 19.73 -38.12
N GLN A 171 22.67 18.45 -38.43
CA GLN A 171 23.94 17.79 -38.71
C GLN A 171 24.91 17.65 -37.53
N TRP A 172 24.48 17.94 -36.29
CA TRP A 172 25.36 17.95 -35.12
C TRP A 172 24.72 17.41 -33.83
N ALA A 173 25.28 16.31 -33.33
CA ALA A 173 25.02 15.78 -32.00
C ALA A 173 26.09 16.26 -31.02
N ILE A 174 25.80 17.33 -30.27
CA ILE A 174 26.76 18.04 -29.40
C ILE A 174 27.95 18.54 -30.24
N SER A 175 29.08 17.82 -30.26
CA SER A 175 30.27 18.14 -31.06
C SER A 175 30.53 17.15 -32.19
N THR A 176 29.67 16.13 -32.34
CA THR A 176 29.82 15.07 -33.35
C THR A 176 28.98 15.39 -34.58
N GLU A 177 29.62 15.45 -35.75
CA GLU A 177 28.91 15.55 -37.03
C GLU A 177 28.12 14.27 -37.29
N THR A 178 26.82 14.36 -37.53
CA THR A 178 25.94 13.18 -37.66
C THR A 178 25.88 12.63 -39.08
N ARG A 179 26.37 13.39 -40.07
CA ARG A 179 26.41 12.97 -41.47
C ARG A 179 27.18 11.65 -41.62
N GLY A 180 26.58 10.68 -42.30
CA GLY A 180 27.16 9.35 -42.47
C GLY A 180 27.12 8.47 -41.21
N GLN A 181 26.52 8.93 -40.11
CA GLN A 181 26.47 8.22 -38.82
C GLN A 181 25.05 7.91 -38.34
N THR A 182 24.01 8.21 -39.13
CA THR A 182 22.61 7.92 -38.79
C THR A 182 22.01 6.86 -39.70
N PHE A 183 20.83 6.33 -39.35
CA PHE A 183 20.14 5.37 -40.20
C PHE A 183 19.69 5.97 -41.55
N PHE A 184 19.52 7.30 -41.60
CA PHE A 184 19.03 8.03 -42.78
C PHE A 184 20.14 8.72 -43.59
N SER A 185 21.32 8.92 -42.99
CA SER A 185 22.54 9.39 -43.67
C SER A 185 23.69 8.44 -43.34
N ARG A 186 24.00 7.52 -44.26
CA ARG A 186 24.97 6.44 -44.07
C ARG A 186 26.25 6.72 -44.89
N PRO A 187 27.37 6.03 -44.60
CA PRO A 187 28.63 6.25 -45.34
C PRO A 187 28.54 5.94 -46.84
N ASP A 188 27.65 5.03 -47.23
CA ASP A 188 27.41 4.60 -48.61
C ASP A 188 26.27 5.37 -49.30
N GLY A 189 25.63 6.31 -48.59
CA GLY A 189 24.58 7.16 -49.12
C GLY A 189 23.34 7.22 -48.23
N ASP A 190 22.50 8.20 -48.55
CA ASP A 190 21.26 8.47 -47.82
C ASP A 190 20.21 7.36 -48.04
N ALA A 191 19.39 7.10 -47.02
CA ALA A 191 18.27 6.18 -47.13
C ALA A 191 16.97 6.92 -47.51
N ASP A 192 16.09 6.25 -48.24
CA ASP A 192 14.77 6.77 -48.65
C ASP A 192 13.61 6.24 -47.80
N SER A 193 13.85 5.21 -46.98
CA SER A 193 12.85 4.63 -46.09
C SER A 193 13.47 4.00 -44.85
N PHE A 194 12.66 3.82 -43.81
CA PHE A 194 13.04 3.11 -42.58
C PHE A 194 11.85 2.33 -42.02
N TYR A 195 12.03 1.05 -41.69
CA TYR A 195 10.95 0.11 -41.34
C TYR A 195 9.74 0.13 -42.31
N GLY A 196 9.99 0.37 -43.59
CA GLY A 196 8.94 0.45 -44.63
C GLY A 196 8.20 1.78 -44.69
N LEU A 197 8.52 2.76 -43.84
CA LEU A 197 8.01 4.12 -43.95
C LEU A 197 8.92 4.96 -44.85
N PRO A 198 8.36 5.72 -45.82
CA PRO A 198 9.13 6.70 -46.58
C PRO A 198 9.73 7.78 -45.68
N LEU A 199 10.95 8.22 -45.99
CA LEU A 199 11.61 9.33 -45.33
C LEU A 199 11.31 10.63 -46.08
N HIS A 200 10.39 11.43 -45.55
CA HIS A 200 10.02 12.71 -46.16
C HIS A 200 11.05 13.78 -45.79
N ARG A 201 11.89 14.17 -46.75
CA ARG A 201 12.92 15.21 -46.57
C ARG A 201 12.32 16.59 -46.81
N VAL A 202 12.39 17.47 -45.82
CA VAL A 202 11.83 18.83 -45.84
C VAL A 202 12.92 19.83 -45.50
N ASP A 203 13.10 20.87 -46.32
CA ASP A 203 14.06 21.95 -46.04
C ASP A 203 13.46 22.99 -45.09
N GLY A 204 13.76 22.88 -43.80
CA GLY A 204 13.28 23.80 -42.75
C GLY A 204 13.78 25.24 -42.92
N ARG A 205 14.77 25.50 -43.78
CA ARG A 205 15.25 26.86 -44.09
C ARG A 205 14.34 27.58 -45.08
N ASP A 206 13.44 26.86 -45.73
CA ASP A 206 12.30 27.41 -46.48
C ASP A 206 11.02 27.24 -45.66
N ILE A 207 10.70 28.27 -44.87
CA ILE A 207 9.55 28.24 -43.95
C ILE A 207 8.22 28.04 -44.70
N ILE A 208 8.05 28.66 -45.87
CA ILE A 208 6.80 28.56 -46.63
C ILE A 208 6.67 27.19 -47.28
N GLY A 209 7.74 26.66 -47.88
CA GLY A 209 7.75 25.31 -48.44
C GLY A 209 7.55 24.24 -47.36
N SER A 210 8.18 24.42 -46.19
CA SER A 210 8.01 23.55 -45.02
C SER A 210 6.58 23.51 -44.50
N ASP A 211 5.91 24.65 -44.48
CA ASP A 211 4.52 24.80 -44.06
C ASP A 211 3.53 24.02 -44.96
N GLU A 212 3.77 24.01 -46.27
CA GLU A 212 3.00 23.20 -47.23
C GLU A 212 3.29 21.70 -47.03
N ALA A 213 4.56 21.31 -47.09
CA ALA A 213 4.97 19.90 -47.01
C ALA A 213 4.56 19.23 -45.68
N MET A 214 4.78 19.90 -44.54
CA MET A 214 4.38 19.35 -43.25
C MET A 214 2.86 19.36 -43.04
N GLY A 215 2.14 20.32 -43.63
CA GLY A 215 0.68 20.36 -43.59
C GLY A 215 0.04 19.14 -44.25
N ASP A 216 0.50 18.81 -45.46
CA ASP A 216 0.06 17.64 -46.21
C ASP A 216 0.32 16.35 -45.44
N LEU A 217 1.48 16.24 -44.79
CA LEU A 217 1.84 15.08 -43.97
C LEU A 217 0.99 14.96 -42.70
N VAL A 218 0.69 16.07 -42.02
CA VAL A 218 -0.23 16.07 -40.88
C VAL A 218 -1.62 15.60 -41.31
N GLN A 219 -2.12 16.07 -42.46
CA GLN A 219 -3.39 15.64 -43.01
C GLN A 219 -3.36 14.15 -43.37
N GLN A 220 -2.29 13.68 -44.04
CA GLN A 220 -2.10 12.27 -44.37
C GLN A 220 -2.13 11.37 -43.13
N VAL A 221 -1.39 11.72 -42.08
CA VAL A 221 -1.36 10.97 -40.80
C VAL A 221 -2.76 10.96 -40.16
N ARG A 222 -3.47 12.09 -40.20
CA ARG A 222 -4.82 12.22 -39.65
C ARG A 222 -5.84 11.37 -40.41
N GLU A 223 -5.73 11.28 -41.72
CA GLU A 223 -6.66 10.54 -42.59
C GLU A 223 -6.36 9.04 -42.61
N SER A 224 -5.11 8.66 -42.84
CA SER A 224 -4.68 7.25 -42.88
C SER A 224 -4.71 6.59 -41.50
N ARG A 225 -4.62 7.39 -40.44
CA ARG A 225 -4.41 6.92 -39.05
C ARG A 225 -3.14 6.09 -38.88
N GLY A 226 -2.18 6.20 -39.79
CA GLY A 226 -0.88 5.52 -39.76
C GLY A 226 0.28 6.51 -39.50
N PRO A 227 1.49 5.99 -39.24
CA PRO A 227 2.62 6.83 -38.87
C PRO A 227 3.34 7.43 -40.08
N ALA A 228 4.10 8.50 -39.87
CA ALA A 228 4.96 9.14 -40.88
C ALA A 228 6.33 9.54 -40.29
N LEU A 229 7.39 9.46 -41.11
CA LEU A 229 8.74 9.91 -40.77
C LEU A 229 9.14 11.12 -41.60
N VAL A 230 9.54 12.19 -40.93
CA VAL A 230 9.99 13.43 -41.55
C VAL A 230 11.43 13.73 -41.13
N LEU A 231 12.29 13.96 -42.11
CA LEU A 231 13.63 14.51 -41.92
C LEU A 231 13.55 16.01 -42.22
N LEU A 232 13.44 16.80 -41.16
CA LEU A 232 13.39 18.26 -41.24
C LEU A 232 14.79 18.82 -41.11
N GLN A 233 15.34 19.33 -42.21
CA GLN A 233 16.64 20.00 -42.19
C GLN A 233 16.52 21.31 -41.41
N THR A 234 17.36 21.47 -40.40
CA THR A 234 17.42 22.65 -39.53
C THR A 234 18.85 23.19 -39.51
N GLU A 235 19.09 24.31 -38.85
CA GLU A 235 20.44 24.83 -38.61
C GLU A 235 20.70 24.92 -37.12
N ARG A 236 21.97 24.85 -36.72
CA ARG A 236 22.39 25.17 -35.37
C ARG A 236 23.17 26.49 -35.40
N LEU A 237 22.55 27.58 -34.98
CA LEU A 237 23.14 28.93 -35.12
C LEU A 237 24.01 29.35 -33.93
N SER A 238 23.89 28.62 -32.82
CA SER A 238 24.59 28.86 -31.56
C SER A 238 25.23 27.56 -31.04
N ASN A 239 25.95 27.66 -29.92
CA ASN A 239 26.54 26.52 -29.25
C ASN A 239 25.48 25.47 -28.85
N HIS A 240 25.89 24.23 -28.59
CA HIS A 240 24.97 23.19 -28.14
C HIS A 240 24.22 23.61 -26.86
N THR A 241 24.95 24.18 -25.90
CA THR A 241 24.46 24.83 -24.68
C THR A 241 25.34 26.05 -24.35
N ASN A 242 24.99 26.83 -23.33
CA ASN A 242 25.88 27.89 -22.82
C ASN A 242 27.23 27.39 -22.27
N ALA A 243 27.37 26.08 -22.01
CA ALA A 243 28.61 25.44 -21.55
C ALA A 243 29.45 24.81 -22.68
N ASP A 244 29.04 25.00 -23.94
CA ASP A 244 29.73 24.50 -25.13
C ASP A 244 30.34 25.66 -25.95
N ASP A 245 31.30 25.35 -26.82
CA ASP A 245 31.88 26.28 -27.78
C ASP A 245 32.05 25.60 -29.14
N GLN A 246 31.14 25.92 -30.08
CA GLN A 246 31.14 25.28 -31.39
C GLN A 246 32.37 25.63 -32.24
N SER A 247 33.06 26.74 -31.97
CA SER A 247 34.24 27.15 -32.75
C SER A 247 35.42 26.19 -32.61
N ILE A 248 35.38 25.32 -31.59
CA ILE A 248 36.42 24.31 -31.34
C ILE A 248 36.37 23.17 -32.36
N TYR A 249 35.18 22.81 -32.85
CA TYR A 249 34.98 21.62 -33.68
C TYR A 249 34.24 21.89 -35.00
N ARG A 250 33.72 23.11 -35.18
CA ARG A 250 33.03 23.54 -36.39
C ARG A 250 33.82 24.65 -37.09
N PRO A 251 34.09 24.55 -38.40
CA PRO A 251 34.81 25.59 -39.14
C PRO A 251 34.11 26.95 -39.06
N THR A 252 34.89 28.02 -38.89
CA THR A 252 34.38 29.39 -38.81
C THR A 252 33.57 29.76 -40.05
N GLU A 253 34.01 29.34 -41.25
CA GLU A 253 33.30 29.62 -42.49
C GLU A 253 31.90 28.99 -42.50
N ASP A 254 31.74 27.80 -41.90
CA ASP A 254 30.44 27.14 -41.82
C ASP A 254 29.50 27.82 -40.80
N ILE A 255 30.04 28.29 -39.67
CA ILE A 255 29.28 29.07 -38.68
C ILE A 255 28.77 30.37 -39.31
N GLU A 256 29.63 31.11 -40.01
CA GLU A 256 29.25 32.34 -40.68
C GLU A 256 28.23 32.12 -41.80
N ALA A 257 28.40 31.06 -42.60
CA ALA A 257 27.45 30.70 -43.65
C ALA A 257 26.08 30.31 -43.05
N ALA A 258 26.06 29.58 -41.94
CA ALA A 258 24.83 29.24 -41.25
C ALA A 258 24.03 30.48 -40.84
N GLN A 259 24.70 31.49 -40.27
CA GLN A 259 24.07 32.72 -39.82
C GLN A 259 23.62 33.64 -40.96
N LYS A 260 24.43 33.78 -42.02
CA LYS A 260 24.17 34.74 -43.10
C LYS A 260 23.23 34.19 -44.18
N GLU A 261 23.35 32.91 -44.50
CA GLU A 261 22.74 32.33 -45.70
C GLU A 261 21.68 31.26 -45.39
N ARG A 262 21.77 30.61 -44.22
CA ARG A 262 20.95 29.44 -43.86
C ARG A 262 20.00 29.66 -42.68
N ASP A 263 20.08 30.81 -42.00
CA ASP A 263 19.17 31.16 -40.90
C ASP A 263 17.72 31.22 -41.41
N PRO A 264 16.83 30.34 -40.93
CA PRO A 264 15.44 30.27 -41.41
C PRO A 264 14.67 31.57 -41.16
N LEU A 265 14.96 32.31 -40.09
CA LEU A 265 14.26 33.56 -39.76
C LEU A 265 14.65 34.68 -40.74
N VAL A 266 15.95 34.82 -41.03
CA VAL A 266 16.46 35.82 -41.99
C VAL A 266 15.91 35.55 -43.39
N ARG A 267 15.92 34.28 -43.81
CA ARG A 267 15.36 33.88 -45.11
C ARG A 267 13.86 34.14 -45.17
N PHE A 268 13.13 33.86 -44.09
CA PHE A 268 11.70 34.11 -44.05
C PHE A 268 11.37 35.60 -44.11
N GLU A 269 12.12 36.47 -43.41
CA GLU A 269 11.99 37.92 -43.55
C GLU A 269 12.14 38.38 -45.00
N GLN A 270 13.18 37.88 -45.69
CA GLN A 270 13.38 38.18 -47.11
C GLN A 270 12.18 37.73 -47.96
N GLN A 271 11.67 36.51 -47.74
CA GLN A 271 10.48 36.00 -48.44
C GLN A 271 9.22 36.86 -48.17
N LEU A 272 9.06 37.40 -46.96
CA LEU A 272 7.94 38.28 -46.61
C LEU A 272 8.04 39.62 -47.35
N LEU A 273 9.24 40.21 -47.42
CA LEU A 273 9.52 41.43 -48.18
C LEU A 273 9.23 41.25 -49.67
N GLU A 274 9.71 40.15 -50.26
CA GLU A 274 9.45 39.79 -51.67
C GLU A 274 7.95 39.61 -51.96
N ARG A 275 7.15 39.21 -50.96
CA ARG A 275 5.69 39.07 -51.04
C ARG A 275 4.91 40.36 -50.73
N GLY A 276 5.60 41.48 -50.54
CA GLY A 276 4.98 42.80 -50.38
C GLY A 276 4.50 43.10 -48.94
N ILE A 277 5.04 42.42 -47.94
CA ILE A 277 5.00 42.91 -46.55
C ILE A 277 6.12 43.94 -46.41
N SER A 278 5.82 45.11 -45.86
CA SER A 278 6.80 46.19 -45.77
C SER A 278 7.74 46.00 -44.58
N GLU A 279 8.96 46.52 -44.72
CA GLU A 279 9.92 46.55 -43.61
C GLU A 279 9.38 47.27 -42.37
N ALA A 280 8.55 48.31 -42.56
CA ALA A 280 7.90 49.02 -41.47
C ALA A 280 6.95 48.14 -40.65
N GLU A 281 6.26 47.19 -41.30
CA GLU A 281 5.38 46.24 -40.61
C GLU A 281 6.16 45.19 -39.83
N LEU A 282 7.23 44.65 -40.42
CA LEU A 282 8.11 43.70 -39.73
C LEU A 282 8.79 44.38 -38.53
N ALA A 283 9.28 45.61 -38.70
CA ALA A 283 9.85 46.42 -37.62
C ALA A 283 8.86 46.65 -36.47
N ALA A 284 7.61 46.98 -36.77
CA ALA A 284 6.59 47.17 -35.74
C ALA A 284 6.31 45.88 -34.94
N ILE A 285 6.33 44.70 -35.60
CA ILE A 285 6.21 43.41 -34.91
C ILE A 285 7.42 43.17 -34.02
N ARG A 286 8.64 43.40 -34.52
CA ARG A 286 9.87 43.23 -33.73
C ARG A 286 9.88 44.14 -32.50
N GLU A 287 9.57 45.42 -32.66
CA GLU A 287 9.48 46.38 -31.54
C GLU A 287 8.46 45.94 -30.49
N THR A 288 7.29 45.48 -30.94
CA THR A 288 6.23 44.97 -30.04
C THR A 288 6.71 43.74 -29.28
N VAL A 289 7.30 42.76 -29.98
CA VAL A 289 7.80 41.52 -29.35
C VAL A 289 8.92 41.81 -28.36
N VAL A 290 9.88 42.67 -28.71
CA VAL A 290 10.97 43.05 -27.79
C VAL A 290 10.40 43.69 -26.51
N ALA A 291 9.40 44.56 -26.63
CA ALA A 291 8.75 45.17 -25.47
C ALA A 291 7.96 44.15 -24.62
N GLU A 292 7.21 43.24 -25.25
CA GLU A 292 6.46 42.17 -24.59
C GLU A 292 7.42 41.21 -23.84
N VAL A 293 8.48 40.77 -24.50
CA VAL A 293 9.47 39.83 -23.91
C VAL A 293 10.22 40.49 -22.75
N ALA A 294 10.61 41.77 -22.87
CA ALA A 294 11.26 42.49 -21.78
C ALA A 294 10.35 42.67 -20.56
N ALA A 295 9.04 42.86 -20.76
CA ALA A 295 8.07 42.91 -19.68
C ALA A 295 7.94 41.54 -18.98
N ASP A 296 7.82 40.46 -19.76
CA ASP A 296 7.75 39.09 -19.24
C ASP A 296 9.01 38.70 -18.46
N GLU A 297 10.19 39.11 -18.94
CA GLU A 297 11.47 38.93 -18.26
C GLU A 297 11.50 39.65 -16.90
N ASN A 298 11.15 40.95 -16.90
CA ASN A 298 11.13 41.75 -15.68
C ASN A 298 10.21 41.13 -14.63
N ASP A 299 9.02 40.70 -15.02
CA ASP A 299 8.09 40.08 -14.08
C ASP A 299 8.60 38.70 -13.60
N ALA A 300 9.39 37.97 -14.41
CA ALA A 300 9.97 36.68 -14.05
C ALA A 300 11.10 36.81 -13.02
N ILE A 301 11.95 37.82 -13.17
CA ILE A 301 13.05 38.12 -12.23
C ILE A 301 12.52 38.36 -10.80
N TYR A 302 11.33 38.94 -10.67
CA TYR A 302 10.71 39.25 -9.38
C TYR A 302 9.69 38.22 -8.91
N ALA A 303 9.62 37.04 -9.54
CA ALA A 303 8.70 35.98 -9.15
C ALA A 303 9.09 35.32 -7.82
N ALA A 304 8.14 34.60 -7.21
CA ALA A 304 8.40 33.81 -6.02
C ALA A 304 9.36 32.64 -6.31
N GLN A 305 10.25 32.37 -5.38
CA GLN A 305 11.16 31.22 -5.41
C GLN A 305 10.47 29.96 -4.86
N PRO A 306 10.74 28.77 -5.42
CA PRO A 306 10.12 27.53 -4.96
C PRO A 306 10.64 27.08 -3.60
N SER A 307 9.86 26.24 -2.92
CA SER A 307 10.28 25.56 -1.69
C SER A 307 10.84 24.17 -1.98
N ALA A 308 11.83 23.73 -1.18
CA ALA A 308 12.34 22.36 -1.25
C ALA A 308 11.23 21.33 -0.99
N THR A 309 11.27 20.23 -1.72
CA THR A 309 10.33 19.10 -1.57
C THR A 309 11.13 17.85 -1.21
N HIS A 310 10.71 17.14 -0.15
CA HIS A 310 11.39 15.94 0.34
C HIS A 310 10.72 14.62 -0.06
N GLU A 311 9.62 14.70 -0.82
CA GLU A 311 8.84 13.55 -1.26
C GLU A 311 8.60 13.59 -2.78
N ALA A 312 8.93 12.49 -3.47
CA ALA A 312 8.64 12.33 -4.89
C ALA A 312 7.24 11.74 -5.15
N LYS A 313 6.65 11.14 -4.11
CA LYS A 313 5.40 10.40 -4.18
C LYS A 313 4.20 11.34 -4.09
N LYS A 314 3.17 11.07 -4.89
CA LYS A 314 1.84 11.69 -4.70
C LYS A 314 1.31 11.31 -3.30
N PRO A 315 0.82 12.26 -2.49
CA PRO A 315 0.23 11.94 -1.20
C PRO A 315 -0.94 10.96 -1.34
N LEU A 316 -1.00 9.98 -0.43
CA LEU A 316 -2.12 9.04 -0.34
C LEU A 316 -3.24 9.63 0.51
N LEU A 317 -4.48 9.25 0.18
CA LEU A 317 -5.63 9.48 1.05
C LEU A 317 -5.53 8.58 2.28
N VAL A 318 -6.00 9.07 3.44
CA VAL A 318 -5.89 8.33 4.71
C VAL A 318 -6.63 6.98 4.66
N GLU A 319 -7.73 6.87 3.92
CA GLU A 319 -8.44 5.60 3.75
C GLU A 319 -7.61 4.51 3.05
N LEU A 320 -6.55 4.90 2.33
CA LEU A 320 -5.68 3.95 1.64
C LEU A 320 -4.55 3.42 2.50
N THR A 321 -4.29 4.03 3.67
CA THR A 321 -3.16 3.69 4.54
C THR A 321 -3.58 3.26 5.94
N HIS A 322 -4.85 3.43 6.31
CA HIS A 322 -5.31 3.11 7.66
C HIS A 322 -5.61 1.60 7.84
N PRO A 323 -5.05 0.92 8.87
CA PRO A 323 -5.23 -0.52 9.08
C PRO A 323 -6.69 -0.97 9.22
N SER A 324 -7.57 -0.15 9.81
CA SER A 324 -9.00 -0.49 9.97
C SER A 324 -9.79 -0.64 8.67
N ARG A 325 -9.21 -0.22 7.55
CA ARG A 325 -9.80 -0.34 6.22
C ARG A 325 -9.53 -1.70 5.59
N GLU A 326 -8.68 -2.52 6.20
CA GLU A 326 -8.37 -3.85 5.70
C GLU A 326 -9.63 -4.73 5.62
N GLN A 327 -9.86 -5.30 4.44
CA GLN A 327 -10.92 -6.27 4.18
C GLN A 327 -10.27 -7.51 3.58
N ARG A 328 -10.30 -8.61 4.33
CA ARG A 328 -9.73 -9.89 3.90
C ARG A 328 -10.84 -10.83 3.45
N GLY A 329 -10.47 -11.78 2.59
CA GLY A 329 -11.39 -12.84 2.19
C GLY A 329 -11.73 -13.80 3.33
N ASP A 330 -12.91 -14.40 3.24
CA ASP A 330 -13.37 -15.45 4.14
C ASP A 330 -12.73 -16.79 3.79
N ARG A 331 -11.93 -17.34 4.72
CA ARG A 331 -11.23 -18.61 4.54
C ARG A 331 -12.16 -19.82 4.53
N GLU A 332 -13.36 -19.70 5.09
CA GLU A 332 -14.33 -20.79 5.18
C GLU A 332 -15.33 -20.78 4.01
N ALA A 333 -15.25 -19.79 3.11
CA ALA A 333 -16.16 -19.68 1.98
C ALA A 333 -15.92 -20.80 0.93
N ASP A 334 -17.02 -21.28 0.34
CA ASP A 334 -16.94 -22.20 -0.79
C ASP A 334 -16.27 -21.54 -2.01
N GLY A 335 -15.51 -22.33 -2.77
CA GLY A 335 -14.90 -21.89 -4.02
C GLY A 335 -13.65 -21.02 -3.86
N GLN A 336 -12.81 -21.30 -2.85
CA GLN A 336 -11.53 -20.62 -2.62
C GLN A 336 -10.71 -20.45 -3.92
N LEU A 337 -10.11 -19.27 -4.07
CA LEU A 337 -9.29 -18.88 -5.21
C LEU A 337 -7.80 -18.90 -4.83
N THR A 338 -6.98 -19.48 -5.70
CA THR A 338 -5.52 -19.34 -5.63
C THR A 338 -5.09 -17.89 -5.85
N MET A 339 -3.85 -17.53 -5.52
CA MET A 339 -3.34 -16.17 -5.76
C MET A 339 -3.46 -15.75 -7.22
N LYS A 340 -3.13 -16.65 -8.16
CA LYS A 340 -3.32 -16.44 -9.60
C LYS A 340 -4.78 -16.12 -9.94
N ASP A 341 -5.71 -16.94 -9.45
CA ASP A 341 -7.13 -16.80 -9.77
C ASP A 341 -7.74 -15.55 -9.11
N ALA A 342 -7.27 -15.17 -7.92
CA ALA A 342 -7.68 -13.97 -7.23
C ALA A 342 -7.24 -12.69 -7.96
N MET A 343 -5.96 -12.62 -8.40
CA MET A 343 -5.48 -11.51 -9.23
C MET A 343 -6.26 -11.41 -10.54
N ARG A 344 -6.52 -12.56 -11.20
CA ARG A 344 -7.35 -12.61 -12.41
C ARG A 344 -8.76 -12.07 -12.17
N SER A 345 -9.36 -12.40 -11.03
CA SER A 345 -10.69 -11.93 -10.64
C SER A 345 -10.71 -10.41 -10.43
N VAL A 346 -9.70 -9.85 -9.76
CA VAL A 346 -9.54 -8.39 -9.62
C VAL A 346 -9.37 -7.71 -10.98
N LEU A 347 -8.49 -8.21 -11.84
CA LEU A 347 -8.29 -7.64 -13.18
C LEU A 347 -9.57 -7.69 -14.02
N ARG A 348 -10.34 -8.78 -13.94
CA ARG A 348 -11.64 -8.90 -14.60
C ARG A 348 -12.63 -7.85 -14.11
N ASP A 349 -12.73 -7.64 -12.80
CA ASP A 349 -13.62 -6.64 -12.22
C ASP A 349 -13.22 -5.23 -12.65
N ARG A 350 -11.93 -4.89 -12.56
CA ARG A 350 -11.40 -3.58 -12.97
C ARG A 350 -11.60 -3.32 -14.45
N LEU A 351 -11.42 -4.33 -15.31
CA LEU A 351 -11.75 -4.25 -16.73
C LEU A 351 -13.25 -4.04 -16.96
N GLY A 352 -14.11 -4.75 -16.23
CA GLY A 352 -15.57 -4.64 -16.34
C GLY A 352 -16.16 -3.31 -15.87
N ASN A 353 -15.51 -2.65 -14.91
CA ASN A 353 -16.04 -1.46 -14.24
C ASN A 353 -15.35 -0.14 -14.65
N ASP A 354 -14.18 -0.17 -15.30
CA ASP A 354 -13.45 1.04 -15.72
C ASP A 354 -12.90 0.89 -17.15
N ASP A 355 -13.50 1.61 -18.10
CA ASP A 355 -13.11 1.61 -19.52
C ASP A 355 -11.70 2.16 -19.78
N ARG A 356 -11.10 2.83 -18.79
CA ARG A 356 -9.72 3.33 -18.88
C ARG A 356 -8.70 2.23 -18.67
N VAL A 357 -9.07 1.10 -18.07
CA VAL A 357 -8.12 0.00 -17.76
C VAL A 357 -7.72 -0.74 -19.03
N PHE A 358 -6.41 -0.83 -19.26
CA PHE A 358 -5.81 -1.47 -20.44
C PHE A 358 -4.62 -2.34 -20.01
N LEU A 359 -4.59 -3.60 -20.42
CA LEU A 359 -3.50 -4.53 -20.08
C LEU A 359 -2.59 -4.71 -21.30
N TYR A 360 -1.27 -4.59 -21.09
CA TYR A 360 -0.28 -4.67 -22.15
C TYR A 360 0.95 -5.45 -21.72
N GLY A 361 1.35 -6.47 -22.48
CA GLY A 361 2.55 -7.26 -22.20
C GLY A 361 2.66 -8.51 -23.05
N GLN A 362 3.70 -9.31 -22.83
CA GLN A 362 3.96 -10.51 -23.62
C GLN A 362 3.07 -11.69 -23.18
N ASP A 363 2.51 -12.41 -24.15
CA ASP A 363 1.70 -13.62 -23.96
C ASP A 363 0.43 -13.46 -23.12
N ILE A 364 -0.06 -12.24 -22.87
CA ILE A 364 -1.20 -11.99 -21.98
C ILE A 364 -2.58 -12.26 -22.61
N GLU A 365 -2.64 -12.44 -23.94
CA GLU A 365 -3.89 -12.79 -24.62
C GLU A 365 -4.23 -14.27 -24.52
N ASP A 366 -5.50 -14.57 -24.75
CA ASP A 366 -6.04 -15.91 -24.89
C ASP A 366 -5.48 -16.67 -26.09
N PRO A 367 -5.37 -18.01 -26.01
CA PRO A 367 -5.85 -18.88 -24.92
C PRO A 367 -4.90 -19.00 -23.71
N LYS A 368 -3.72 -18.39 -23.76
CA LYS A 368 -2.65 -18.59 -22.78
C LYS A 368 -2.91 -17.80 -21.50
N GLY A 369 -3.00 -16.47 -21.62
CA GLY A 369 -3.29 -15.58 -20.50
C GLY A 369 -2.12 -15.36 -19.55
N ASP A 370 -0.96 -14.99 -20.09
CA ASP A 370 0.39 -14.92 -19.48
C ASP A 370 1.05 -16.28 -19.25
N VAL A 371 2.33 -16.29 -18.87
CA VAL A 371 3.11 -17.53 -18.65
C VAL A 371 2.48 -18.46 -17.60
N PHE A 372 1.72 -17.90 -16.67
CA PHE A 372 1.13 -18.58 -15.51
C PHE A 372 -0.40 -18.70 -15.57
N GLY A 373 -1.09 -18.01 -16.49
CA GLY A 373 -2.54 -17.96 -16.61
C GLY A 373 -3.24 -16.83 -15.84
N VAL A 374 -2.53 -15.78 -15.39
CA VAL A 374 -3.10 -14.65 -14.62
C VAL A 374 -4.12 -13.85 -15.44
N THR A 375 -3.93 -13.71 -16.75
CA THR A 375 -4.85 -12.94 -17.63
C THR A 375 -5.75 -13.85 -18.48
N ARG A 376 -5.81 -15.15 -18.19
CA ARG A 376 -6.59 -16.12 -18.99
C ARG A 376 -8.08 -15.77 -19.01
N GLY A 377 -8.65 -15.81 -20.21
CA GLY A 377 -10.03 -15.47 -20.53
C GLY A 377 -10.31 -13.96 -20.63
N LEU A 378 -9.34 -13.09 -20.28
CA LEU A 378 -9.59 -11.65 -20.21
C LEU A 378 -9.60 -10.99 -21.59
N SER A 379 -8.74 -11.40 -22.53
CA SER A 379 -8.75 -10.80 -23.88
C SER A 379 -9.97 -11.21 -24.69
N THR A 380 -10.52 -12.41 -24.45
CA THR A 380 -11.80 -12.84 -25.03
C THR A 380 -12.97 -12.07 -24.42
N ALA A 381 -12.96 -11.84 -23.10
CA ALA A 381 -14.01 -11.09 -22.41
C ALA A 381 -13.97 -9.58 -22.70
N PHE A 382 -12.78 -9.02 -22.93
CA PHE A 382 -12.54 -7.60 -23.18
C PHE A 382 -11.68 -7.37 -24.43
N PRO A 383 -12.22 -7.64 -25.64
CA PRO A 383 -11.46 -7.53 -26.88
C PRO A 383 -10.87 -6.13 -27.08
N GLY A 384 -9.59 -6.07 -27.44
CA GLY A 384 -8.86 -4.82 -27.69
C GLY A 384 -8.44 -4.05 -26.42
N ARG A 385 -8.68 -4.59 -25.22
CA ARG A 385 -8.24 -4.01 -23.94
C ARG A 385 -7.21 -4.83 -23.17
N VAL A 386 -6.98 -6.06 -23.60
CA VAL A 386 -5.91 -6.93 -23.13
C VAL A 386 -5.15 -7.36 -24.38
N CYS A 387 -3.94 -6.84 -24.57
CA CYS A 387 -3.24 -6.95 -25.85
C CYS A 387 -1.80 -7.42 -25.69
N ASN A 388 -1.38 -8.31 -26.60
CA ASN A 388 0.01 -8.73 -26.68
C ASN A 388 0.90 -7.58 -27.16
N ALA A 389 1.98 -7.38 -26.42
CA ALA A 389 3.09 -6.49 -26.76
C ALA A 389 4.15 -7.22 -27.62
N PRO A 390 5.03 -6.50 -28.33
CA PRO A 390 6.23 -7.10 -28.89
C PRO A 390 7.15 -7.60 -27.76
N LEU A 391 8.17 -8.38 -28.13
CA LEU A 391 9.20 -8.87 -27.21
C LEU A 391 10.20 -7.76 -26.83
N SER A 392 9.71 -6.67 -26.21
CA SER A 392 10.52 -5.60 -25.64
C SER A 392 9.86 -5.01 -24.39
N GLU A 393 10.57 -5.03 -23.28
CA GLU A 393 10.14 -4.54 -21.98
C GLU A 393 10.08 -3.01 -21.92
N SER A 394 11.04 -2.31 -22.54
CA SER A 394 10.98 -0.85 -22.65
C SER A 394 9.78 -0.41 -23.47
N THR A 395 9.47 -1.09 -24.59
CA THR A 395 8.27 -0.81 -25.38
C THR A 395 6.98 -1.00 -24.58
N ILE A 396 6.88 -2.08 -23.80
CA ILE A 396 5.72 -2.31 -22.91
C ILE A 396 5.52 -1.13 -21.98
N LEU A 397 6.58 -0.73 -21.26
CA LEU A 397 6.48 0.28 -20.23
C LEU A 397 6.29 1.69 -20.81
N GLY A 398 7.05 2.06 -21.85
CA GLY A 398 6.93 3.35 -22.54
C GLY A 398 5.55 3.54 -23.17
N ASN A 399 5.00 2.50 -23.81
CA ASN A 399 3.63 2.55 -24.35
C ASN A 399 2.60 2.73 -23.22
N ALA A 400 2.72 1.99 -22.12
CA ALA A 400 1.85 2.15 -20.96
C ALA A 400 1.93 3.57 -20.40
N ILE A 401 3.12 4.15 -20.23
CA ILE A 401 3.29 5.55 -19.80
C ILE A 401 2.60 6.50 -20.78
N GLY A 402 2.79 6.35 -22.09
CA GLY A 402 2.10 7.18 -23.08
C GLY A 402 0.58 7.13 -22.98
N ARG A 403 0.02 5.94 -22.76
CA ARG A 403 -1.43 5.73 -22.56
C ARG A 403 -1.94 6.39 -21.29
N SER A 404 -1.17 6.33 -20.20
CA SER A 404 -1.57 6.91 -18.92
C SER A 404 -1.62 8.44 -18.97
N LEU A 405 -0.71 9.08 -19.73
CA LEU A 405 -0.65 10.53 -19.93
C LEU A 405 -1.88 11.10 -20.64
N VAL A 406 -2.64 10.28 -21.37
CA VAL A 406 -3.94 10.67 -21.98
C VAL A 406 -5.16 10.19 -21.19
N GLY A 407 -4.96 9.71 -19.97
CA GLY A 407 -6.01 9.36 -19.02
C GLY A 407 -6.41 7.88 -18.96
N GLN A 408 -5.69 6.97 -19.63
CA GLN A 408 -5.88 5.53 -19.40
C GLN A 408 -5.27 5.09 -18.06
N ARG A 409 -5.62 3.88 -17.60
CA ARG A 409 -5.11 3.22 -16.39
C ARG A 409 -4.46 1.89 -16.74
N PRO A 410 -3.26 1.93 -17.35
CA PRO A 410 -2.67 0.74 -17.93
C PRO A 410 -2.03 -0.16 -16.87
N VAL A 411 -2.04 -1.46 -17.14
CA VAL A 411 -1.31 -2.49 -16.41
C VAL A 411 -0.29 -3.11 -17.37
N ALA A 412 0.98 -2.85 -17.10
CA ALA A 412 2.12 -3.35 -17.87
C ALA A 412 2.55 -4.71 -17.32
N PHE A 413 2.59 -5.75 -18.15
CA PHE A 413 3.06 -7.08 -17.77
C PHE A 413 4.48 -7.31 -18.27
N ILE A 414 5.42 -7.45 -17.33
CA ILE A 414 6.79 -7.90 -17.61
C ILE A 414 6.85 -9.40 -17.33
N GLN A 415 7.39 -10.18 -18.27
CA GLN A 415 7.24 -11.63 -18.26
C GLN A 415 7.92 -12.30 -17.05
N PHE A 416 9.05 -11.77 -16.58
CA PHE A 416 9.78 -12.18 -15.37
C PHE A 416 10.59 -11.00 -14.81
N ALA A 417 10.77 -10.96 -13.49
CA ALA A 417 11.60 -9.93 -12.83
C ALA A 417 12.99 -9.79 -13.45
N ASP A 418 13.58 -10.91 -13.88
CA ASP A 418 14.88 -10.96 -14.56
C ASP A 418 14.98 -10.09 -15.83
N PHE A 419 13.84 -9.69 -16.44
CA PHE A 419 13.78 -8.80 -17.61
C PHE A 419 13.47 -7.33 -17.27
N LEU A 420 13.17 -7.00 -16.01
CA LEU A 420 13.03 -5.60 -15.57
C LEU A 420 14.21 -4.69 -15.92
N PRO A 421 15.49 -5.14 -15.90
CA PRO A 421 16.61 -4.30 -16.31
C PRO A 421 16.46 -3.68 -17.70
N LEU A 422 15.76 -4.35 -18.63
CA LEU A 422 15.50 -3.85 -19.97
C LEU A 422 14.47 -2.69 -20.01
N ALA A 423 13.64 -2.54 -18.97
CA ALA A 423 12.70 -1.43 -18.80
C ALA A 423 13.14 -0.40 -17.74
N TYR A 424 14.30 -0.58 -17.11
CA TYR A 424 14.70 0.22 -15.95
C TYR A 424 14.78 1.71 -16.25
N ASN A 425 15.26 2.09 -17.44
CA ASN A 425 15.31 3.47 -17.89
C ASN A 425 13.90 4.12 -17.92
N GLN A 426 12.91 3.45 -18.52
CA GLN A 426 11.52 3.92 -18.52
C GLN A 426 10.93 3.97 -17.10
N LEU A 427 11.28 3.01 -16.23
CA LEU A 427 10.79 2.95 -14.86
C LEU A 427 11.29 4.14 -14.01
N THR A 428 12.59 4.44 -14.08
CA THR A 428 13.21 5.47 -13.24
C THR A 428 13.09 6.87 -13.83
N SER A 429 13.44 7.02 -15.11
CA SER A 429 13.55 8.33 -15.76
C SER A 429 12.19 8.91 -16.09
N GLU A 430 11.18 8.07 -16.31
CA GLU A 430 9.85 8.47 -16.77
C GLU A 430 8.77 8.15 -15.74
N LEU A 431 8.51 6.87 -15.47
CA LEU A 431 7.38 6.45 -14.63
C LEU A 431 7.45 7.02 -13.21
N GLY A 432 8.55 6.80 -12.50
CA GLY A 432 8.71 7.26 -11.11
C GLY A 432 8.83 8.78 -10.97
N SER A 433 9.42 9.46 -11.96
CA SER A 433 9.73 10.88 -11.86
C SER A 433 8.58 11.79 -12.34
N MET A 434 7.63 11.30 -13.15
CA MET A 434 6.63 12.13 -13.84
C MET A 434 5.86 13.09 -12.92
N TYR A 435 5.29 12.56 -11.83
CA TYR A 435 4.53 13.38 -10.88
C TYR A 435 5.41 14.45 -10.23
N TRP A 436 6.58 14.06 -9.72
CA TRP A 436 7.47 14.98 -9.02
C TRP A 436 8.02 16.05 -9.97
N ARG A 437 8.56 15.65 -11.14
CA ARG A 437 9.23 16.55 -12.09
C ARG A 437 8.28 17.56 -12.74
N THR A 438 6.98 17.25 -12.79
CA THR A 438 5.95 18.14 -13.36
C THR A 438 5.10 18.81 -12.28
N ASN A 439 5.43 18.62 -11.01
CA ASN A 439 4.61 19.09 -9.90
C ASN A 439 3.13 18.67 -10.01
N GLY A 440 2.91 17.43 -10.42
CA GLY A 440 1.59 16.82 -10.54
C GLY A 440 0.74 17.31 -11.71
N THR A 441 1.25 18.15 -12.62
CA THR A 441 0.51 18.49 -13.84
C THR A 441 0.40 17.30 -14.79
N TRP A 442 1.36 16.38 -14.73
CA TRP A 442 1.31 15.09 -15.41
C TRP A 442 1.45 13.95 -14.41
N GLU A 443 0.64 12.91 -14.58
CA GLU A 443 0.67 11.71 -13.74
C GLU A 443 0.76 10.47 -14.63
N SER A 444 1.43 9.41 -14.15
CA SER A 444 1.54 8.14 -14.86
C SER A 444 1.14 6.96 -13.97
N PRO A 445 -0.16 6.77 -13.70
CA PRO A 445 -0.69 5.70 -12.83
C PRO A 445 -0.61 4.31 -13.50
N VAL A 446 0.60 3.87 -13.87
CA VAL A 446 0.85 2.54 -14.45
C VAL A 446 1.09 1.55 -13.30
N ILE A 447 0.43 0.38 -13.37
CA ILE A 447 0.74 -0.78 -12.52
C ILE A 447 1.61 -1.73 -13.33
N VAL A 448 2.83 -2.02 -12.89
CA VAL A 448 3.75 -2.97 -13.52
C VAL A 448 3.65 -4.31 -12.79
N MET A 449 3.05 -5.31 -13.41
CA MET A 449 2.93 -6.67 -12.87
C MET A 449 4.14 -7.51 -13.27
N VAL A 450 4.79 -8.13 -12.27
CA VAL A 450 6.07 -8.83 -12.45
C VAL A 450 6.10 -10.15 -11.66
N PRO A 451 6.17 -11.33 -12.30
CA PRO A 451 6.39 -12.59 -11.59
C PRO A 451 7.85 -12.68 -11.14
N CYS A 452 8.06 -13.18 -9.92
CA CYS A 452 9.36 -13.11 -9.26
C CYS A 452 9.63 -14.31 -8.34
N GLY A 453 10.86 -14.36 -7.81
CA GLY A 453 11.26 -15.29 -6.76
C GLY A 453 11.89 -16.59 -7.27
N GLY A 454 12.68 -17.19 -6.40
CA GLY A 454 13.68 -18.19 -6.77
C GLY A 454 13.41 -19.61 -6.28
N TYR A 455 12.23 -19.93 -5.74
CA TYR A 455 11.98 -21.24 -5.11
C TYR A 455 11.49 -22.34 -6.07
N ARG A 456 11.30 -22.06 -7.37
CA ARG A 456 10.95 -23.08 -8.38
C ARG A 456 12.23 -23.80 -8.88
N PRO A 457 12.27 -25.14 -8.92
CA PRO A 457 13.47 -25.87 -9.33
C PRO A 457 13.90 -25.63 -10.77
N GLY A 458 15.21 -25.57 -11.01
CA GLY A 458 15.80 -25.67 -12.35
C GLY A 458 15.71 -24.41 -13.22
N LEU A 459 15.19 -23.30 -12.70
CA LEU A 459 14.96 -22.07 -13.46
C LEU A 459 16.23 -21.23 -13.68
N GLY A 460 17.21 -21.34 -12.79
CA GLY A 460 18.50 -20.66 -12.94
C GLY A 460 18.41 -19.13 -12.87
N PRO A 461 19.45 -18.42 -13.33
CA PRO A 461 19.67 -17.02 -12.99
C PRO A 461 18.86 -16.01 -13.82
N PHE A 462 18.05 -16.46 -14.78
CA PHE A 462 17.23 -15.58 -15.64
C PHE A 462 15.73 -15.79 -15.46
N HIS A 463 15.34 -16.54 -14.43
CA HIS A 463 13.94 -16.82 -14.08
C HIS A 463 13.81 -17.04 -12.57
N SER A 464 14.60 -16.38 -11.73
CA SER A 464 14.63 -16.65 -10.29
C SER A 464 14.85 -15.41 -9.42
N HIS A 465 15.21 -14.27 -10.02
CA HIS A 465 15.42 -13.06 -9.24
C HIS A 465 14.11 -12.45 -8.75
N SER A 466 14.24 -11.57 -7.76
CA SER A 466 13.16 -10.79 -7.21
C SER A 466 13.29 -9.30 -7.57
N PHE A 467 14.50 -8.72 -7.50
CA PHE A 467 14.81 -7.31 -7.86
C PHE A 467 13.91 -6.26 -7.19
N GLU A 468 13.28 -6.62 -6.08
CA GLU A 468 12.36 -5.77 -5.35
C GLU A 468 13.08 -4.56 -4.75
N SER A 469 14.35 -4.74 -4.34
CA SER A 469 15.14 -3.63 -3.81
C SER A 469 15.38 -2.57 -4.87
N VAL A 470 15.76 -2.95 -6.10
CA VAL A 470 16.04 -2.02 -7.20
C VAL A 470 14.84 -1.13 -7.49
N CYS A 471 13.63 -1.69 -7.48
CA CYS A 471 12.41 -0.89 -7.68
C CYS A 471 12.06 -0.02 -6.46
N ALA A 472 12.29 -0.52 -5.24
CA ALA A 472 12.01 0.24 -4.02
C ALA A 472 12.93 1.45 -3.83
N HIS A 473 14.12 1.46 -4.45
CA HIS A 473 15.02 2.61 -4.51
C HIS A 473 14.52 3.73 -5.44
N ILE A 474 13.55 3.47 -6.32
CA ILE A 474 13.07 4.44 -7.30
C ILE A 474 12.09 5.40 -6.62
N PRO A 475 12.39 6.71 -6.54
CA PRO A 475 11.46 7.68 -6.00
C PRO A 475 10.16 7.74 -6.82
N GLY A 476 9.04 7.97 -6.15
CA GLY A 476 7.72 8.13 -6.79
C GLY A 476 6.95 6.83 -7.03
N VAL A 477 7.61 5.67 -6.96
CA VAL A 477 7.02 4.33 -7.22
C VAL A 477 6.63 3.62 -5.92
N ASP A 478 5.46 3.00 -5.89
CA ASP A 478 5.08 2.06 -4.83
C ASP A 478 5.49 0.63 -5.18
N VAL A 479 5.96 -0.14 -4.20
CA VAL A 479 6.46 -1.50 -4.41
C VAL A 479 5.75 -2.48 -3.49
N TYR A 480 5.12 -3.48 -4.10
CA TYR A 480 4.26 -4.47 -3.46
C TYR A 480 4.77 -5.88 -3.70
N MET A 481 4.69 -6.74 -2.69
CA MET A 481 4.98 -8.17 -2.81
C MET A 481 4.07 -8.99 -1.85
N PRO A 482 2.91 -9.49 -2.30
CA PRO A 482 1.98 -10.22 -1.45
C PRO A 482 2.52 -11.61 -1.10
N SER A 483 2.12 -12.12 0.07
CA SER A 483 2.43 -13.48 0.53
C SER A 483 1.23 -14.44 0.49
N THR A 484 0.00 -13.93 0.27
CA THR A 484 -1.23 -14.75 0.18
C THR A 484 -2.13 -14.26 -0.94
N ALA A 485 -3.10 -15.08 -1.36
CA ALA A 485 -4.09 -14.70 -2.37
C ALA A 485 -4.95 -13.50 -1.93
N GLY A 486 -5.28 -13.43 -0.64
CA GLY A 486 -6.04 -12.31 -0.07
C GLY A 486 -5.25 -10.99 -0.09
N ASP A 487 -3.94 -11.04 0.25
CA ASP A 487 -3.08 -9.86 0.12
C ASP A 487 -2.95 -9.46 -1.35
N ALA A 488 -2.79 -10.42 -2.27
CA ALA A 488 -2.65 -10.13 -3.68
C ALA A 488 -3.90 -9.42 -4.24
N ALA A 489 -5.10 -9.89 -3.89
CA ALA A 489 -6.34 -9.24 -4.28
C ALA A 489 -6.48 -7.84 -3.66
N GLY A 490 -6.31 -7.73 -2.34
CA GLY A 490 -6.49 -6.48 -1.60
C GLY A 490 -5.48 -5.40 -1.98
N MET A 491 -4.21 -5.76 -2.16
CA MET A 491 -3.15 -4.84 -2.56
C MET A 491 -3.30 -4.40 -4.02
N LEU A 492 -3.71 -5.30 -4.93
CA LEU A 492 -3.95 -4.91 -6.32
C LEU A 492 -5.13 -3.93 -6.42
N ASN A 493 -6.20 -4.13 -5.64
CA ASN A 493 -7.28 -3.15 -5.51
C ASN A 493 -6.77 -1.80 -4.98
N ALA A 494 -5.97 -1.81 -3.93
CA ALA A 494 -5.38 -0.59 -3.37
C ALA A 494 -4.48 0.14 -4.39
N ALA A 495 -3.71 -0.59 -5.21
CA ALA A 495 -2.89 -0.01 -6.28
C ALA A 495 -3.74 0.67 -7.38
N PHE A 496 -4.89 0.09 -7.75
CA PHE A 496 -5.83 0.74 -8.68
C PHE A 496 -6.48 1.99 -8.07
N GLU A 497 -6.75 1.99 -6.76
CA GLU A 497 -7.39 3.11 -6.06
C GLU A 497 -6.42 4.25 -5.76
N SER A 498 -5.15 3.95 -5.50
CA SER A 498 -4.12 4.97 -5.23
C SER A 498 -3.88 5.89 -6.42
N GLY A 499 -4.00 5.35 -7.64
CA GLY A 499 -3.63 6.08 -8.85
C GLY A 499 -2.15 6.49 -8.86
N ARG A 500 -1.29 5.73 -8.17
CA ARG A 500 0.16 5.97 -8.12
C ARG A 500 0.92 4.97 -8.98
N PRO A 501 2.04 5.36 -9.59
CA PRO A 501 2.92 4.41 -10.26
C PRO A 501 3.33 3.28 -9.30
N SER A 502 3.14 2.03 -9.71
CA SER A 502 3.29 0.87 -8.82
C SER A 502 4.00 -0.29 -9.51
N VAL A 503 4.88 -0.99 -8.80
CA VAL A 503 5.44 -2.28 -9.22
C VAL A 503 4.89 -3.37 -8.30
N PHE A 504 4.20 -4.33 -8.88
CA PHE A 504 3.51 -5.41 -8.21
C PHE A 504 4.22 -6.74 -8.48
N PHE A 505 5.08 -7.13 -7.55
CA PHE A 505 5.84 -8.38 -7.63
C PHE A 505 5.00 -9.54 -7.09
N TYR A 506 4.70 -10.55 -7.91
CA TYR A 506 3.95 -11.72 -7.45
C TYR A 506 4.82 -12.99 -7.43
N PRO A 507 5.03 -13.63 -6.26
CA PRO A 507 5.95 -14.76 -6.15
C PRO A 507 5.42 -16.02 -6.84
N LYS A 508 6.22 -16.60 -7.75
CA LYS A 508 5.80 -17.77 -8.57
C LYS A 508 5.51 -19.04 -7.75
N ALA A 509 6.16 -19.20 -6.60
CA ALA A 509 5.93 -20.39 -5.76
C ALA A 509 4.58 -20.33 -5.03
N LEU A 510 4.01 -19.14 -4.82
CA LEU A 510 2.75 -18.93 -4.11
C LEU A 510 1.53 -18.86 -5.04
N LEU A 511 1.73 -18.76 -6.35
CA LEU A 511 0.65 -18.51 -7.33
C LEU A 511 -0.50 -19.50 -7.25
N ASN A 512 -0.20 -20.78 -7.03
CA ASN A 512 -1.19 -21.86 -6.95
C ASN A 512 -1.25 -22.51 -5.57
N ASP A 513 -0.62 -21.93 -4.54
CA ASP A 513 -0.60 -22.53 -3.21
C ASP A 513 -2.03 -22.52 -2.61
N PRO A 514 -2.69 -23.68 -2.45
CA PRO A 514 -4.06 -23.73 -1.96
C PRO A 514 -4.15 -23.37 -0.47
N SER A 515 -3.05 -23.51 0.28
CA SER A 515 -3.01 -23.17 1.72
C SER A 515 -3.06 -21.66 1.97
N GLN A 516 -2.78 -20.86 0.93
CA GLN A 516 -2.78 -19.40 0.97
C GLN A 516 -3.88 -18.80 0.08
N SER A 517 -4.97 -19.55 -0.14
CA SER A 517 -6.12 -19.13 -0.95
C SER A 517 -7.02 -18.08 -0.26
N THR A 518 -7.96 -17.51 -1.01
CA THR A 518 -8.92 -16.48 -0.53
C THR A 518 -10.31 -16.69 -1.13
N SER A 519 -11.35 -16.12 -0.51
CA SER A 519 -12.73 -16.20 -1.02
C SER A 519 -12.91 -15.52 -2.39
N PRO A 520 -13.95 -15.91 -3.17
CA PRO A 520 -14.26 -15.33 -4.47
C PRO A 520 -14.62 -13.84 -4.52
N ASP A 521 -14.91 -13.20 -3.39
CA ASP A 521 -15.36 -11.81 -3.31
C ASP A 521 -14.21 -10.78 -3.41
N THR A 522 -13.25 -11.05 -4.29
CA THR A 522 -12.01 -10.29 -4.44
C THR A 522 -12.22 -8.80 -4.72
N ALA A 523 -13.37 -8.40 -5.26
CA ALA A 523 -13.71 -6.99 -5.49
C ALA A 523 -13.91 -6.18 -4.20
N LYS A 524 -14.23 -6.83 -3.07
CA LYS A 524 -14.37 -6.19 -1.75
C LYS A 524 -13.08 -6.20 -0.94
N GLN A 525 -12.17 -7.11 -1.26
CA GLN A 525 -10.94 -7.28 -0.53
C GLN A 525 -10.04 -6.05 -0.72
N PHE A 526 -9.43 -5.58 0.37
CA PHE A 526 -8.64 -4.36 0.41
C PHE A 526 -7.50 -4.52 1.40
N THR A 527 -6.28 -4.18 0.99
CA THR A 527 -5.10 -4.18 1.86
C THR A 527 -4.51 -2.77 1.89
N PRO A 528 -4.46 -2.11 3.06
CA PRO A 528 -3.90 -0.77 3.19
C PRO A 528 -2.43 -0.71 2.75
N ILE A 529 -2.07 0.35 2.03
CA ILE A 529 -0.73 0.59 1.49
C ILE A 529 0.23 0.94 2.62
N GLY A 530 1.38 0.29 2.65
CA GLY A 530 2.42 0.58 3.65
C GLY A 530 2.12 0.03 5.04
N VAL A 531 1.16 -0.89 5.18
CA VAL A 531 0.80 -1.52 6.45
C VAL A 531 1.26 -2.97 6.44
N ALA A 532 2.04 -3.39 7.43
CA ALA A 532 2.48 -4.77 7.58
C ALA A 532 1.39 -5.62 8.24
N ARG A 533 1.42 -6.93 8.00
CA ARG A 533 0.54 -7.89 8.68
C ARG A 533 1.34 -8.60 9.77
N LYS A 534 0.85 -8.55 11.01
CA LYS A 534 1.28 -9.50 12.05
C LYS A 534 0.67 -10.85 11.73
N VAL A 535 1.46 -11.74 11.14
CA VAL A 535 1.05 -13.10 10.77
C VAL A 535 0.92 -13.95 12.02
N ARG A 536 1.87 -13.79 12.96
CA ARG A 536 1.88 -14.50 14.22
C ARG A 536 2.30 -13.61 15.37
N ALA A 537 1.65 -13.68 16.54
CA ALA A 537 2.09 -12.95 17.72
C ALA A 537 3.19 -13.70 18.50
N GLY A 538 4.13 -12.96 19.11
CA GLY A 538 5.17 -13.53 19.95
C GLY A 538 5.94 -12.50 20.77
N ARG A 539 6.86 -12.98 21.62
CA ARG A 539 7.59 -12.15 22.59
C ARG A 539 9.08 -12.45 22.74
N ASP A 540 9.59 -13.55 22.18
CA ASP A 540 10.98 -13.96 22.38
C ASP A 540 11.91 -13.55 21.23
N ILE A 541 11.39 -13.53 20.00
CA ILE A 541 12.08 -13.14 18.77
C ILE A 541 11.08 -12.67 17.71
N THR A 542 11.45 -11.69 16.89
CA THR A 542 10.67 -11.25 15.72
C THR A 542 11.30 -11.78 14.43
N LEU A 543 10.47 -12.32 13.53
CA LEU A 543 10.82 -12.71 12.17
C LEU A 543 10.06 -11.80 11.19
N VAL A 544 10.77 -10.98 10.42
CA VAL A 544 10.18 -10.08 9.41
C VAL A 544 10.48 -10.65 8.02
N GLY A 545 9.45 -10.90 7.22
CA GLY A 545 9.58 -11.40 5.85
C GLY A 545 8.55 -10.78 4.90
N TRP A 546 8.59 -11.18 3.62
CA TRP A 546 7.62 -10.79 2.59
C TRP A 546 7.68 -11.79 1.43
N GLY A 547 6.62 -11.86 0.63
CA GLY A 547 6.55 -12.83 -0.47
C GLY A 547 6.80 -14.27 -0.01
N ASN A 548 7.68 -15.01 -0.71
CA ASN A 548 7.93 -16.43 -0.41
C ASN A 548 8.52 -16.67 0.99
N THR A 549 9.19 -15.68 1.60
CA THR A 549 9.91 -15.90 2.88
C THR A 549 9.00 -15.95 4.09
N VAL A 550 7.76 -15.46 3.98
CA VAL A 550 6.77 -15.47 5.09
C VAL A 550 6.50 -16.90 5.55
N GLY A 551 6.29 -17.83 4.62
CA GLY A 551 6.09 -19.25 4.94
C GLY A 551 7.31 -19.89 5.63
N LEU A 552 8.54 -19.44 5.31
CA LEU A 552 9.75 -19.89 6.00
C LEU A 552 9.80 -19.39 7.45
N CYS A 553 9.35 -18.15 7.69
CA CYS A 553 9.24 -17.56 9.02
C CYS A 553 8.19 -18.29 9.87
N GLU A 554 6.99 -18.55 9.34
CA GLU A 554 5.93 -19.30 10.04
C GLU A 554 6.37 -20.73 10.39
N LYS A 555 7.02 -21.42 9.45
CA LYS A 555 7.56 -22.77 9.67
C LYS A 555 8.64 -22.77 10.77
N SER A 556 9.50 -21.74 10.79
CA SER A 556 10.51 -21.55 11.83
C SER A 556 9.88 -21.22 13.19
N ALA A 557 8.85 -20.38 13.23
CA ALA A 557 8.12 -20.05 14.44
C ALA A 557 7.44 -21.29 15.05
N THR A 558 6.84 -22.14 14.21
CA THR A 558 6.23 -23.42 14.63
C THR A 558 7.27 -24.37 15.25
N ALA A 559 8.47 -24.44 14.69
CA ALA A 559 9.55 -25.26 15.24
C ALA A 559 10.08 -24.72 16.58
N LEU A 560 10.18 -23.39 16.72
CA LEU A 560 10.60 -22.73 17.97
C LEU A 560 9.60 -22.95 19.10
N GLU A 561 8.30 -22.96 18.79
CA GLU A 561 7.23 -23.22 19.76
C GLU A 561 7.36 -24.59 20.45
N GLN A 562 7.81 -25.61 19.72
CA GLN A 562 8.09 -26.94 20.28
C GLN A 562 9.16 -26.90 21.39
N ALA A 563 10.01 -25.86 21.39
CA ALA A 563 11.01 -25.60 22.42
C ALA A 563 10.58 -24.52 23.44
N GLY A 564 9.30 -24.13 23.45
CA GLY A 564 8.72 -23.13 24.36
C GLY A 564 9.21 -21.72 24.09
N ILE A 565 9.46 -21.37 22.82
CA ILE A 565 9.81 -20.03 22.37
C ILE A 565 8.68 -19.47 21.49
N GLU A 566 8.22 -18.27 21.81
CA GLU A 566 7.14 -17.57 21.11
C GLU A 566 7.74 -16.56 20.12
N ALA A 567 7.77 -16.93 18.84
CA ALA A 567 8.24 -16.05 17.76
C ALA A 567 7.10 -15.23 17.15
N GLU A 568 7.28 -13.92 17.08
CA GLU A 568 6.42 -13.01 16.32
C GLU A 568 6.80 -13.06 14.84
N VAL A 569 5.82 -13.16 13.95
CA VAL A 569 6.04 -13.15 12.49
C VAL A 569 5.33 -11.96 11.87
N ILE A 570 6.07 -11.15 11.13
CA ILE A 570 5.57 -9.97 10.42
C ILE A 570 5.80 -10.17 8.93
N ASP A 571 4.73 -9.98 8.16
CA ASP A 571 4.76 -9.86 6.70
C ASP A 571 4.70 -8.38 6.31
N LEU A 572 5.74 -7.86 5.67
CA LEU A 572 5.78 -6.44 5.29
C LEU A 572 4.74 -6.05 4.25
N ARG A 573 4.42 -6.95 3.30
CA ARG A 573 3.53 -6.73 2.14
C ARG A 573 3.98 -5.63 1.17
N SER A 574 4.14 -4.40 1.64
CA SER A 574 4.67 -3.25 0.91
C SER A 574 6.12 -2.97 1.32
N LEU A 575 6.97 -2.70 0.33
CA LEU A 575 8.40 -2.40 0.53
C LEU A 575 8.72 -0.92 0.38
N SER A 576 7.88 -0.20 -0.36
CA SER A 576 7.93 1.24 -0.49
C SER A 576 6.51 1.78 -0.71
N PRO A 577 5.89 2.48 0.25
CA PRO A 577 6.32 2.59 1.64
C PRO A 577 6.25 1.25 2.38
N TRP A 578 7.03 1.08 3.45
CA TRP A 578 6.96 -0.07 4.36
C TRP A 578 6.59 0.38 5.78
N ASP A 579 6.02 -0.53 6.57
CA ASP A 579 5.49 -0.23 7.90
C ASP A 579 6.59 -0.19 8.98
N GLU A 580 7.28 0.94 9.03
CA GLU A 580 8.33 1.19 10.03
C GLU A 580 7.81 1.04 11.47
N ALA A 581 6.62 1.55 11.75
CA ALA A 581 6.07 1.60 13.11
C ALA A 581 5.84 0.21 13.69
N THR A 582 5.22 -0.69 12.90
CA THR A 582 4.97 -2.08 13.33
C THR A 582 6.28 -2.83 13.59
N VAL A 583 7.29 -2.65 12.74
CA VAL A 583 8.58 -3.33 12.89
C VAL A 583 9.36 -2.81 14.09
N LEU A 584 9.40 -1.50 14.31
CA LEU A 584 10.06 -0.92 15.49
C LEU A 584 9.40 -1.40 16.79
N ALA A 585 8.07 -1.35 16.87
CA ALA A 585 7.34 -1.82 18.06
C ALA A 585 7.65 -3.30 18.36
N SER A 586 7.72 -4.15 17.33
CA SER A 586 8.06 -5.56 17.48
C SER A 586 9.52 -5.78 17.88
N ALA A 587 10.44 -5.03 17.28
CA ALA A 587 11.87 -5.08 17.61
C ALA A 587 12.13 -4.73 19.09
N GLU A 588 11.47 -3.68 19.59
CA GLU A 588 11.58 -3.26 20.99
C GLU A 588 10.95 -4.29 21.94
N LYS A 589 9.83 -4.89 21.54
CA LYS A 589 9.15 -5.92 22.33
C LYS A 589 9.99 -7.18 22.54
N THR A 590 10.60 -7.70 21.47
CA THR A 590 11.31 -9.00 21.50
C THR A 590 12.81 -8.87 21.76
N ALA A 591 13.38 -7.68 21.52
CA ALA A 591 14.81 -7.38 21.57
C ALA A 591 15.70 -8.29 20.70
N ARG A 592 15.11 -9.11 19.81
CA ARG A 592 15.79 -10.02 18.89
C ARG A 592 15.02 -10.07 17.58
N MET A 593 15.68 -9.84 16.46
CA MET A 593 15.02 -9.83 15.16
C MET A 593 15.83 -10.51 14.06
N ILE A 594 15.12 -11.19 13.16
CA ILE A 594 15.65 -11.67 11.89
C ILE A 594 14.82 -11.08 10.75
N VAL A 595 15.48 -10.44 9.79
CA VAL A 595 14.86 -10.02 8.52
C VAL A 595 15.19 -11.05 7.43
N VAL A 596 14.16 -11.54 6.73
CA VAL A 596 14.28 -12.65 5.77
C VAL A 596 13.74 -12.24 4.40
N HIS A 597 14.58 -12.21 3.37
CA HIS A 597 14.15 -11.82 2.01
C HIS A 597 14.96 -12.44 0.88
N GLU A 598 14.38 -12.50 -0.32
CA GLU A 598 14.97 -13.17 -1.49
C GLU A 598 16.02 -12.34 -2.22
N ASP A 599 15.99 -11.00 -2.14
CA ASP A 599 17.01 -10.20 -2.81
C ASP A 599 18.42 -10.38 -2.21
N ASN A 600 19.40 -9.78 -2.87
CA ASN A 600 20.80 -9.74 -2.46
C ASN A 600 20.97 -9.28 -1.01
N HIS A 601 21.96 -9.87 -0.34
CA HIS A 601 22.37 -9.43 0.99
C HIS A 601 22.85 -7.98 0.99
N THR A 602 23.67 -7.61 0.01
CA THR A 602 24.15 -6.24 -0.18
C THR A 602 23.10 -5.42 -0.90
N CYS A 603 22.80 -4.23 -0.36
CA CYS A 603 21.78 -3.29 -0.87
C CYS A 603 20.34 -3.83 -0.95
N GLY A 604 20.05 -4.99 -0.36
CA GLY A 604 18.68 -5.47 -0.17
C GLY A 604 17.92 -4.69 0.91
N ILE A 605 16.59 -4.68 0.84
CA ILE A 605 15.70 -3.94 1.76
C ILE A 605 15.90 -4.33 3.22
N GLY A 606 16.33 -5.55 3.53
CA GLY A 606 16.66 -5.92 4.90
C GLY A 606 17.78 -5.07 5.51
N GLY A 607 18.64 -4.46 4.70
CA GLY A 607 19.64 -3.49 5.16
C GLY A 607 19.00 -2.20 5.70
N GLU A 608 18.00 -1.66 4.99
CA GLU A 608 17.22 -0.49 5.42
C GLU A 608 16.52 -0.78 6.75
N VAL A 609 15.77 -1.89 6.83
CA VAL A 609 15.05 -2.28 8.05
C VAL A 609 15.97 -2.33 9.27
N VAL A 610 17.15 -2.97 9.13
CA VAL A 610 18.13 -3.07 10.23
C VAL A 610 18.74 -1.71 10.58
N ALA A 611 19.02 -0.85 9.60
CA ALA A 611 19.52 0.49 9.84
C ALA A 611 18.50 1.34 10.61
N THR A 612 17.23 1.32 10.17
CA THR A 612 16.14 2.04 10.84
C THR A 612 15.97 1.59 12.30
N ILE A 613 16.04 0.28 12.57
CA ILE A 613 15.98 -0.24 13.94
C ILE A 613 17.17 0.26 14.77
N ALA A 614 18.39 0.20 14.21
CA ALA A 614 19.60 0.65 14.89
C ALA A 614 19.56 2.16 15.25
N GLU A 615 18.91 2.97 14.42
CA GLU A 615 18.81 4.42 14.62
C GLU A 615 17.66 4.82 15.55
N LYS A 616 16.52 4.11 15.50
CA LYS A 616 15.26 4.60 16.08
C LYS A 616 14.77 3.85 17.31
N THR A 617 15.26 2.64 17.58
CA THR A 617 14.84 1.90 18.77
C THR A 617 15.41 2.47 20.06
N ARG A 618 14.64 2.37 21.15
CA ARG A 618 15.01 2.84 22.49
C ARG A 618 15.73 1.79 23.33
N VAL A 619 15.76 0.55 22.86
CA VAL A 619 16.38 -0.60 23.54
C VAL A 619 17.39 -1.30 22.62
N PRO A 620 18.44 -1.93 23.15
CA PRO A 620 19.33 -2.74 22.32
C PRO A 620 18.60 -3.93 21.69
N VAL A 621 18.66 -4.06 20.37
CA VAL A 621 18.07 -5.18 19.61
C VAL A 621 19.17 -6.01 18.96
N ALA A 622 19.16 -7.33 19.20
CA ALA A 622 20.06 -8.26 18.51
C ALA A 622 19.48 -8.64 17.15
N MET A 623 20.15 -8.27 16.06
CA MET A 623 19.61 -8.41 14.70
C MET A 623 20.47 -9.34 13.82
N ARG A 624 19.79 -10.08 12.93
CA ARG A 624 20.40 -10.81 11.81
C ARG A 624 19.58 -10.65 10.54
N ARG A 625 20.20 -10.92 9.40
CA ARG A 625 19.52 -11.01 8.10
C ARG A 625 19.76 -12.39 7.53
N VAL A 626 18.71 -13.01 6.99
CA VAL A 626 18.79 -14.27 6.25
C VAL A 626 18.30 -14.01 4.84
N THR A 627 19.24 -13.81 3.93
CA THR A 627 18.97 -13.35 2.57
C THR A 627 19.65 -14.26 1.55
N ARG A 628 19.38 -14.03 0.27
CA ARG A 628 20.21 -14.58 -0.79
C ARG A 628 21.64 -14.04 -0.65
N ALA A 629 22.63 -14.90 -0.86
CA ALA A 629 24.03 -14.46 -0.97
C ALA A 629 24.21 -13.55 -2.20
N ASP A 630 25.26 -12.72 -2.25
CA ASP A 630 25.56 -11.84 -3.38
C ASP A 630 26.10 -12.65 -4.58
N THR A 631 25.23 -13.48 -5.16
CA THR A 631 25.51 -14.42 -6.24
C THR A 631 24.26 -14.68 -7.08
N LEU A 632 24.47 -15.23 -8.27
CA LEU A 632 23.40 -15.67 -9.15
C LEU A 632 22.79 -16.98 -8.65
N ILE A 633 21.50 -17.19 -8.95
CA ILE A 633 20.77 -18.38 -8.52
C ILE A 633 21.10 -19.56 -9.47
N PRO A 634 21.72 -20.64 -8.98
CA PRO A 634 22.12 -21.78 -9.82
C PRO A 634 20.92 -22.65 -10.21
N CYS A 635 21.01 -23.37 -11.34
CA CYS A 635 19.96 -24.32 -11.74
C CYS A 635 19.96 -25.61 -10.89
N ASN A 636 21.06 -25.92 -10.22
CA ASN A 636 21.10 -27.03 -9.28
C ASN A 636 20.31 -26.63 -8.03
N PHE A 637 19.17 -27.28 -7.81
CA PHE A 637 18.24 -26.87 -6.77
C PHE A 637 18.79 -26.98 -5.34
N ALA A 638 19.67 -27.96 -5.05
CA ALA A 638 20.31 -28.04 -3.73
C ALA A 638 21.17 -26.79 -3.47
N ASN A 639 21.98 -26.40 -4.45
CA ASN A 639 22.77 -25.16 -4.39
C ASN A 639 21.87 -23.92 -4.40
N GLN A 640 20.74 -23.95 -5.11
CA GLN A 640 19.74 -22.87 -5.17
C GLN A 640 19.17 -22.59 -3.78
N ILE A 641 18.75 -23.63 -3.05
CA ILE A 641 18.25 -23.51 -1.68
C ILE A 641 19.36 -23.12 -0.70
N GLU A 642 20.60 -23.53 -0.95
CA GLU A 642 21.74 -23.12 -0.12
C GLU A 642 22.03 -21.61 -0.25
N VAL A 643 21.95 -21.05 -1.47
CA VAL A 643 22.16 -19.61 -1.69
C VAL A 643 20.96 -18.78 -1.25
N LEU A 644 19.73 -19.27 -1.41
CA LEU A 644 18.49 -18.59 -1.01
C LEU A 644 18.26 -18.66 0.51
N PRO A 645 17.41 -17.78 1.07
CA PRO A 645 16.85 -18.00 2.40
C PRO A 645 16.16 -19.36 2.44
N SER A 646 16.35 -20.11 3.50
CA SER A 646 15.78 -21.45 3.64
C SER A 646 15.28 -21.68 5.06
N TYR A 647 14.36 -22.63 5.24
CA TYR A 647 13.86 -22.97 6.57
C TYR A 647 15.01 -23.35 7.51
N LYS A 648 15.97 -24.13 7.02
CA LYS A 648 17.16 -24.51 7.78
C LYS A 648 17.96 -23.30 8.26
N ARG A 649 18.21 -22.32 7.36
CA ARG A 649 18.99 -21.13 7.67
C ARG A 649 18.26 -20.22 8.66
N VAL A 650 16.97 -19.94 8.44
CA VAL A 650 16.17 -19.10 9.33
C VAL A 650 16.13 -19.68 10.75
N LEU A 651 15.80 -20.97 10.89
CA LEU A 651 15.72 -21.61 12.20
C LEU A 651 17.08 -21.69 12.90
N SER A 652 18.16 -21.99 12.16
CA SER A 652 19.51 -22.04 12.74
C SER A 652 19.98 -20.67 13.24
N THR A 653 19.69 -19.60 12.49
CA THR A 653 19.98 -18.22 12.91
C THR A 653 19.14 -17.80 14.12
N ALA A 654 17.87 -18.22 14.19
CA ALA A 654 17.03 -17.98 15.36
C ALA A 654 17.58 -18.70 16.60
N ALA A 655 17.96 -19.97 16.46
CA ALA A 655 18.59 -20.73 17.54
C ALA A 655 19.88 -20.05 18.04
N GLU A 656 20.71 -19.51 17.14
CA GLU A 656 21.92 -18.74 17.52
C GLU A 656 21.56 -17.50 18.36
N LEU A 657 20.60 -16.67 17.91
CA LEU A 657 20.16 -15.46 18.63
C LEU A 657 19.50 -15.78 19.98
N LEU A 658 18.85 -16.94 20.09
CA LEU A 658 18.21 -17.44 21.31
C LEU A 658 19.16 -18.26 22.20
N ASN A 659 20.43 -18.39 21.81
CA ASN A 659 21.45 -19.19 22.50
C ASN A 659 21.02 -20.65 22.74
N MET A 660 20.52 -21.28 21.67
CA MET A 660 20.10 -22.67 21.62
C MET A 660 21.04 -23.48 20.72
N ASP A 661 21.19 -24.76 21.05
CA ASP A 661 21.76 -25.75 20.14
C ASP A 661 20.67 -26.31 19.24
N ILE A 662 21.01 -26.52 17.97
CA ILE A 662 20.13 -27.15 16.98
C ILE A 662 20.85 -28.36 16.38
N GLU A 663 20.18 -29.51 16.41
CA GLU A 663 20.60 -30.75 15.76
C GLU A 663 19.55 -31.11 14.70
N TRP A 664 19.98 -31.52 13.52
CA TRP A 664 19.08 -31.93 12.43
C TRP A 664 19.11 -33.45 12.28
N ILE A 665 18.00 -34.11 12.58
CA ILE A 665 17.83 -35.54 12.34
C ILE A 665 17.55 -35.73 10.84
N PRO A 666 18.41 -36.43 10.08
CA PRO A 666 18.25 -36.58 8.64
C PRO A 666 16.96 -37.34 8.29
N PRO A 667 16.37 -37.09 7.10
CA PRO A 667 15.22 -37.83 6.63
C PRO A 667 15.55 -39.32 6.44
N LYS A 668 14.52 -40.19 6.56
CA LYS A 668 14.66 -41.64 6.45
C LYS A 668 15.06 -42.01 5.01
N GLU A 669 16.19 -42.68 4.83
CA GLU A 669 16.61 -43.20 3.52
C GLU A 669 15.80 -44.47 3.16
N LEU A 670 15.48 -44.63 1.87
CA LEU A 670 14.85 -45.84 1.32
C LEU A 670 15.75 -47.08 1.55
N GLU A 671 15.12 -48.27 1.64
CA GLU A 671 15.86 -49.53 1.74
C GLU A 671 16.86 -49.71 0.58
N VAL A 672 18.01 -50.32 0.90
CA VAL A 672 19.06 -50.62 -0.07
C VAL A 672 18.49 -51.58 -1.14
N GLY A 673 18.59 -51.21 -2.41
CA GLY A 673 18.04 -51.97 -3.53
C GLY A 673 16.61 -51.60 -3.96
N MET A 674 15.95 -50.65 -3.28
CA MET A 674 14.62 -50.13 -3.66
C MET A 674 14.69 -48.71 -4.20
N ALA A 675 13.88 -48.38 -5.21
CA ALA A 675 13.76 -47.05 -5.80
C ALA A 675 12.30 -46.74 -6.16
N GLU A 676 11.98 -45.47 -6.29
CA GLU A 676 10.63 -44.98 -6.56
C GLU A 676 10.59 -44.27 -7.92
N ILE A 677 9.59 -44.60 -8.72
CA ILE A 677 9.20 -43.85 -9.91
C ILE A 677 8.11 -42.88 -9.46
N GLU A 678 8.39 -41.59 -9.56
CA GLU A 678 7.46 -40.53 -9.20
C GLU A 678 6.86 -39.87 -10.44
N ALA A 679 5.70 -39.24 -10.26
CA ALA A 679 5.09 -38.37 -11.24
C ALA A 679 6.01 -37.16 -11.53
N ILE A 680 6.20 -36.84 -12.81
CA ILE A 680 6.94 -35.65 -13.25
C ILE A 680 6.02 -34.73 -14.05
N GLY A 681 6.35 -33.44 -14.13
CA GLY A 681 5.66 -32.47 -14.99
C GLY A 681 6.32 -32.31 -16.36
N SER A 682 5.61 -31.71 -17.33
CA SER A 682 6.16 -31.34 -18.65
C SER A 682 7.09 -30.12 -18.59
N GLY A 683 6.94 -29.30 -17.54
CA GLY A 683 7.81 -28.20 -17.19
C GLY A 683 7.64 -27.78 -15.72
N PRO A 684 8.43 -26.82 -15.24
CA PRO A 684 8.45 -26.40 -13.82
C PRO A 684 7.16 -25.69 -13.36
N SER A 685 6.22 -25.43 -14.27
CA SER A 685 4.89 -24.86 -13.97
C SER A 685 3.83 -25.90 -13.63
N ASP A 686 4.09 -27.19 -13.82
CA ASP A 686 3.13 -28.25 -13.57
C ASP A 686 3.22 -28.74 -12.13
N GLU A 687 2.11 -28.69 -11.41
CA GLU A 687 2.01 -29.14 -10.01
C GLU A 687 1.27 -30.47 -9.87
N ASN A 688 0.35 -30.74 -10.79
CA ASN A 688 -0.34 -32.02 -10.91
C ASN A 688 -0.30 -32.48 -12.37
N VAL A 689 -0.28 -33.79 -12.56
CA VAL A 689 -0.35 -34.43 -13.86
C VAL A 689 -1.43 -35.49 -13.85
N LEU A 690 -2.21 -35.55 -14.93
CA LEU A 690 -3.21 -36.58 -15.12
C LEU A 690 -2.53 -37.82 -15.68
N LEU A 691 -2.72 -38.97 -15.03
CA LEU A 691 -2.21 -40.24 -15.54
C LEU A 691 -3.17 -40.80 -16.58
N VAL A 692 -2.80 -40.71 -17.86
CA VAL A 692 -3.66 -41.07 -19.00
C VAL A 692 -3.65 -42.58 -19.22
N GLU A 693 -2.47 -43.20 -19.15
CA GLU A 693 -2.28 -44.63 -19.41
C GLU A 693 -1.14 -45.17 -18.57
N LEU A 694 -1.30 -46.36 -17.99
CA LEU A 694 -0.29 -47.01 -17.16
C LEU A 694 0.29 -48.23 -17.88
N ASN A 695 1.56 -48.14 -18.27
CA ASN A 695 2.23 -49.09 -19.17
C ASN A 695 3.02 -50.21 -18.45
N ILE A 696 2.85 -50.35 -17.13
CA ILE A 696 3.58 -51.32 -16.29
C ILE A 696 2.66 -52.16 -15.39
N LYS A 697 3.16 -53.30 -14.90
CA LYS A 697 2.46 -54.18 -13.94
C LYS A 697 3.39 -54.65 -12.81
N PRO A 698 2.89 -54.91 -11.59
CA PRO A 698 3.69 -55.50 -10.53
C PRO A 698 4.34 -56.82 -10.98
N GLY A 699 5.61 -57.01 -10.66
CA GLY A 699 6.45 -58.13 -11.09
C GLY A 699 7.07 -58.00 -12.49
N GLN A 700 6.76 -56.95 -13.26
CA GLN A 700 7.34 -56.71 -14.58
C GLN A 700 8.79 -56.22 -14.47
N GLN A 701 9.68 -56.76 -15.31
CA GLN A 701 11.00 -56.17 -15.51
C GLN A 701 10.90 -54.96 -16.42
N VAL A 702 11.53 -53.87 -15.99
CA VAL A 702 11.66 -52.63 -16.75
C VAL A 702 13.14 -52.29 -16.92
N SER A 703 13.50 -51.82 -18.10
CA SER A 703 14.79 -51.23 -18.42
C SER A 703 14.69 -49.71 -18.46
N ARG A 704 15.82 -49.04 -18.25
CA ARG A 704 15.89 -47.59 -18.35
C ARG A 704 15.45 -47.12 -19.75
N GLY A 705 14.51 -46.19 -19.78
CA GLY A 705 13.92 -45.65 -21.00
C GLY A 705 12.62 -46.33 -21.43
N ASP A 706 12.23 -47.43 -20.81
CA ASP A 706 10.92 -48.05 -21.05
C ASP A 706 9.82 -47.11 -20.56
N ILE A 707 8.74 -46.98 -21.34
CA ILE A 707 7.59 -46.16 -20.96
C ILE A 707 6.86 -46.83 -19.80
N VAL A 708 6.66 -46.06 -18.73
CA VAL A 708 6.04 -46.48 -17.48
C VAL A 708 4.60 -46.00 -17.42
N ALA A 709 4.35 -44.76 -17.80
CA ALA A 709 3.02 -44.17 -17.87
C ALA A 709 3.01 -43.02 -18.89
N SER A 710 1.87 -42.71 -19.47
CA SER A 710 1.67 -41.50 -20.25
C SER A 710 0.95 -40.47 -19.38
N LEU A 711 1.52 -39.27 -19.27
CA LEU A 711 1.07 -38.20 -18.39
C LEU A 711 0.59 -37.00 -19.21
N GLU A 712 -0.52 -36.41 -18.81
CA GLU A 712 -1.03 -35.16 -19.34
C GLU A 712 -0.80 -34.04 -18.33
N ALA A 713 0.00 -33.06 -18.74
CA ALA A 713 0.19 -31.81 -18.03
C ALA A 713 -0.55 -30.67 -18.75
N THR A 714 -0.70 -29.53 -18.07
CA THR A 714 -1.45 -28.35 -18.54
C THR A 714 -1.07 -27.88 -19.96
N LYS A 715 0.17 -28.15 -20.39
CA LYS A 715 0.73 -27.65 -21.66
C LYS A 715 0.98 -28.74 -22.72
N SER A 716 0.97 -30.02 -22.34
CA SER A 716 1.31 -31.14 -23.24
C SER A 716 1.08 -32.51 -22.62
N VAL A 717 0.87 -33.52 -23.47
CA VAL A 717 0.94 -34.94 -23.10
C VAL A 717 2.36 -35.45 -23.40
N PHE A 718 2.94 -36.25 -22.49
CA PHE A 718 4.28 -36.81 -22.63
C PHE A 718 4.42 -38.15 -21.89
N ASP A 719 5.43 -38.94 -22.26
CA ASP A 719 5.67 -40.25 -21.67
C ASP A 719 6.65 -40.18 -20.49
N LEU A 720 6.22 -40.71 -19.33
CA LEU A 720 7.09 -41.01 -18.21
C LEU A 720 7.81 -42.32 -18.47
N THR A 721 9.15 -42.29 -18.42
CA THR A 721 9.99 -43.47 -18.66
C THR A 721 10.71 -43.91 -17.39
N SER A 722 11.01 -45.21 -17.28
CA SER A 722 11.76 -45.76 -16.16
C SER A 722 13.18 -45.17 -16.14
N GLN A 723 13.62 -44.70 -14.98
CA GLN A 723 14.96 -44.14 -14.81
C GLN A 723 16.02 -45.19 -14.50
N ILE A 724 15.60 -46.43 -14.21
CA ILE A 724 16.42 -47.51 -13.66
C ILE A 724 16.03 -48.87 -14.23
N ASP A 725 16.98 -49.79 -14.21
CA ASP A 725 16.72 -51.21 -14.51
C ASP A 725 16.26 -51.91 -13.24
N GLY A 726 15.16 -52.65 -13.29
CA GLY A 726 14.63 -53.33 -12.12
C GLY A 726 13.32 -54.07 -12.34
N THR A 727 12.75 -54.55 -11.24
CA THR A 727 11.42 -55.20 -11.24
C THR A 727 10.43 -54.31 -10.51
N ILE A 728 9.31 -53.98 -11.14
CA ILE A 728 8.23 -53.23 -10.50
C ILE A 728 7.71 -54.06 -9.32
N GLU A 729 7.71 -53.49 -8.11
CA GLU A 729 7.27 -54.19 -6.91
C GLU A 729 5.81 -53.86 -6.60
N GLU A 730 5.50 -52.56 -6.57
CA GLU A 730 4.16 -52.07 -6.27
C GLU A 730 3.85 -50.83 -7.12
N ILE A 731 2.56 -50.62 -7.42
CA ILE A 731 2.04 -49.47 -8.16
C ILE A 731 0.98 -48.82 -7.28
N PHE A 732 1.10 -47.52 -7.06
CA PHE A 732 0.33 -46.77 -6.04
C PHE A 732 -0.79 -45.91 -6.64
N VAL A 733 -0.87 -45.82 -7.97
CA VAL A 733 -1.81 -44.95 -8.70
C VAL A 733 -2.53 -45.72 -9.79
N ALA A 734 -3.69 -45.23 -10.24
CA ALA A 734 -4.51 -45.80 -11.29
C ALA A 734 -4.67 -44.85 -12.50
N GLU A 735 -5.07 -45.41 -13.65
CA GLU A 735 -5.42 -44.62 -14.83
C GLU A 735 -6.60 -43.69 -14.55
N GLY A 736 -6.47 -42.43 -14.93
CA GLY A 736 -7.43 -41.35 -14.63
C GLY A 736 -7.12 -40.58 -13.33
N ASP A 737 -6.15 -41.01 -12.52
CA ASP A 737 -5.75 -40.27 -11.32
C ASP A 737 -5.01 -38.98 -11.69
N THR A 738 -5.35 -37.91 -10.98
CA THR A 738 -4.55 -36.67 -10.99
C THR A 738 -3.55 -36.74 -9.85
N VAL A 739 -2.26 -36.81 -10.18
CA VAL A 739 -1.18 -37.09 -9.24
C VAL A 739 -0.29 -35.84 -9.09
N PRO A 740 0.02 -35.39 -7.86
CA PRO A 740 0.99 -34.32 -7.64
C PRO A 740 2.37 -34.68 -8.20
N VAL A 741 3.04 -33.71 -8.82
CA VAL A 741 4.42 -33.89 -9.29
C VAL A 741 5.33 -34.15 -8.09
N GLY A 742 6.01 -35.29 -8.08
CA GLY A 742 6.82 -35.80 -6.96
C GLY A 742 6.18 -36.91 -6.14
N ASP A 743 4.90 -37.23 -6.35
CA ASP A 743 4.27 -38.39 -5.68
C ASP A 743 4.67 -39.70 -6.36
N VAL A 744 4.74 -40.77 -5.56
CA VAL A 744 5.20 -42.09 -6.02
C VAL A 744 4.12 -42.77 -6.86
N ILE A 745 4.46 -43.07 -8.11
CA ILE A 745 3.62 -43.85 -9.04
C ILE A 745 3.86 -45.35 -8.82
N ALA A 746 5.12 -45.77 -8.68
CA ALA A 746 5.48 -47.17 -8.50
C ALA A 746 6.81 -47.32 -7.76
N SER A 747 6.97 -48.41 -7.02
CA SER A 747 8.24 -48.84 -6.44
C SER A 747 8.90 -49.89 -7.33
N VAL A 748 10.23 -49.86 -7.39
CA VAL A 748 11.06 -50.71 -8.24
C VAL A 748 12.22 -51.27 -7.44
N ARG A 749 12.39 -52.59 -7.52
CA ARG A 749 13.56 -53.28 -7.00
C ARG A 749 14.68 -53.25 -8.03
N CYS A 750 15.75 -52.52 -7.73
CA CYS A 750 16.86 -52.25 -8.64
C CYS A 750 17.68 -53.51 -8.97
N ALA A 751 18.14 -53.62 -10.22
CA ALA A 751 19.02 -54.71 -10.65
C ALA A 751 20.50 -54.52 -10.22
N THR A 752 20.91 -53.29 -9.87
CA THR A 752 22.26 -52.96 -9.36
C THR A 752 22.20 -51.93 -8.22
N ASP A 753 23.20 -51.93 -7.33
CA ASP A 753 23.29 -50.99 -6.19
C ASP A 753 23.69 -49.56 -6.58
N ASN A 754 24.06 -49.31 -7.84
CA ASN A 754 24.48 -47.98 -8.32
C ASN A 754 23.27 -47.07 -8.58
N LYS A 755 22.81 -46.36 -7.56
CA LYS A 755 21.81 -45.29 -7.72
C LYS A 755 22.47 -44.02 -8.28
N ARG A 756 21.95 -43.47 -9.38
CA ARG A 756 22.17 -42.05 -9.70
C ARG A 756 21.40 -41.24 -8.64
N PRO A 757 22.04 -40.30 -7.92
CA PRO A 757 21.33 -39.49 -6.93
C PRO A 757 20.24 -38.68 -7.62
N LYS A 758 19.03 -38.72 -7.05
CA LYS A 758 17.87 -38.00 -7.57
C LYS A 758 18.11 -36.49 -7.50
N PRO A 759 17.69 -35.70 -8.51
CA PRO A 759 17.69 -34.25 -8.37
C PRO A 759 16.82 -33.85 -7.19
N VAL A 760 17.38 -33.12 -6.23
CA VAL A 760 16.60 -32.50 -5.15
C VAL A 760 15.66 -31.49 -5.79
N THR A 761 14.38 -31.52 -5.47
CA THR A 761 13.36 -30.57 -6.01
C THR A 761 12.60 -29.85 -4.90
N THR A 762 12.79 -30.27 -3.64
CA THR A 762 12.20 -29.66 -2.45
C THR A 762 13.21 -29.61 -1.32
N GLU A 763 13.17 -28.58 -0.47
CA GLU A 763 14.01 -28.52 0.72
C GLU A 763 13.55 -29.59 1.73
N ASN A 764 14.44 -30.52 2.11
CA ASN A 764 14.20 -31.48 3.18
C ASN A 764 15.42 -31.54 4.13
N PRO A 765 15.52 -30.60 5.08
CA PRO A 765 16.69 -30.52 5.95
C PRO A 765 16.63 -31.52 7.12
N GLY A 766 15.57 -32.32 7.22
CA GLY A 766 15.31 -33.21 8.35
C GLY A 766 14.47 -32.59 9.47
N THR A 767 14.35 -33.30 10.60
CA THR A 767 13.62 -32.82 11.78
C THR A 767 14.57 -32.09 12.74
N PRO A 768 14.30 -30.83 13.11
CA PRO A 768 15.15 -30.11 14.05
C PRO A 768 14.89 -30.56 15.49
N VAL A 769 15.96 -30.64 16.28
CA VAL A 769 15.92 -30.83 17.73
C VAL A 769 16.61 -29.64 18.38
N LEU A 770 15.82 -28.83 19.07
CA LEU A 770 16.28 -27.62 19.75
C LEU A 770 16.53 -27.89 21.23
N ARG A 771 17.71 -27.49 21.74
CA ARG A 771 18.07 -27.60 23.17
C ARG A 771 18.61 -26.27 23.68
N ARG A 772 18.15 -25.82 24.85
CA ARG A 772 18.73 -24.62 25.48
C ARG A 772 20.14 -24.93 25.97
N ARG A 773 21.11 -24.06 25.68
CA ARG A 773 22.45 -24.15 26.28
C ARG A 773 22.38 -23.87 27.78
N VAL A 774 23.10 -24.66 28.58
CA VAL A 774 23.35 -24.33 29.99
C VAL A 774 24.18 -23.05 30.03
N THR A 775 23.63 -21.98 30.63
CA THR A 775 24.23 -20.64 30.66
C THR A 775 25.61 -20.63 31.33
N ASP A 776 26.60 -20.03 30.65
CA ASP A 776 27.86 -19.55 31.24
C ASP A 776 27.56 -18.40 32.22
N PRO A 777 27.96 -18.46 33.50
CA PRO A 777 27.73 -17.41 34.49
C PRO A 777 28.35 -16.04 34.14
N ASN A 778 29.31 -15.98 33.21
CA ASN A 778 30.09 -14.77 32.91
C ASN A 778 29.68 -14.05 31.62
N ARG A 779 28.62 -14.49 30.94
CA ARG A 779 28.17 -13.87 29.69
C ARG A 779 27.15 -12.76 29.99
N LEU A 780 27.29 -11.59 29.34
CA LEU A 780 26.41 -10.43 29.44
C LEU A 780 24.93 -10.85 29.41
N LEU A 781 24.33 -10.97 30.59
CA LEU A 781 22.90 -10.88 30.76
C LEU A 781 22.56 -9.43 30.45
N VAL A 782 21.73 -9.19 29.44
CA VAL A 782 21.04 -7.90 29.34
C VAL A 782 20.41 -7.69 30.72
N PRO A 783 20.80 -6.66 31.47
CA PRO A 783 20.26 -6.48 32.81
C PRO A 783 18.75 -6.37 32.64
N ARG A 784 17.98 -7.29 33.26
CA ARG A 784 16.61 -6.94 33.59
C ARG A 784 16.76 -5.76 34.52
N GLN A 785 16.54 -4.56 34.00
CA GLN A 785 16.43 -3.38 34.83
C GLN A 785 15.31 -3.68 35.81
N THR A 786 15.67 -4.00 37.05
CA THR A 786 14.80 -3.78 38.19
C THR A 786 14.67 -2.26 38.27
N ILE A 787 13.75 -1.71 37.48
CA ILE A 787 13.35 -0.32 37.62
C ILE A 787 12.76 -0.23 39.02
N GLU A 788 13.39 0.54 39.91
CA GLU A 788 12.72 0.98 41.14
C GLU A 788 11.44 1.71 40.70
N ARG A 789 10.30 1.06 40.90
CA ARG A 789 9.02 1.54 40.38
C ARG A 789 8.57 2.72 41.24
N ARG A 790 8.72 3.93 40.70
CA ARG A 790 8.03 5.10 41.25
C ARG A 790 6.56 5.06 40.85
N PRO A 791 5.63 5.48 41.71
CA PRO A 791 4.25 5.71 41.31
C PRO A 791 4.20 6.72 40.15
N PHE A 792 3.30 6.50 39.20
CA PHE A 792 3.05 7.43 38.09
C PHE A 792 1.54 7.61 37.88
N ASP A 793 1.19 8.61 37.07
CA ASP A 793 -0.19 9.00 36.83
C ASP A 793 -0.89 8.08 35.81
N VAL A 794 -2.12 7.69 36.14
CA VAL A 794 -2.98 6.90 35.25
C VAL A 794 -4.02 7.83 34.64
N GLY A 795 -4.14 7.78 33.32
CA GLY A 795 -5.10 8.56 32.56
C GLY A 795 -6.37 7.76 32.23
N ILE A 796 -7.50 8.44 32.04
CA ILE A 796 -8.74 7.86 31.51
C ILE A 796 -9.11 8.51 30.17
N SER A 797 -9.60 7.74 29.21
CA SER A 797 -10.04 8.19 27.88
C SER A 797 -11.41 8.87 27.90
N SER A 798 -11.96 9.18 26.71
CA SER A 798 -13.39 9.38 26.57
C SER A 798 -14.17 8.10 26.89
N VAL A 799 -15.48 8.22 27.10
CA VAL A 799 -16.37 7.09 27.35
C VAL A 799 -17.22 6.87 26.08
N ALA A 800 -17.54 5.61 25.79
CA ALA A 800 -18.59 5.26 24.83
C ALA A 800 -19.67 4.45 25.54
N THR A 801 -20.93 4.67 25.18
CA THR A 801 -22.07 4.05 25.84
C THR A 801 -23.11 3.58 24.82
N VAL A 802 -23.71 2.43 25.10
CA VAL A 802 -24.74 1.81 24.27
C VAL A 802 -25.90 1.40 25.17
N GLN A 803 -27.11 1.76 24.79
CA GLN A 803 -28.33 1.45 25.55
C GLN A 803 -29.22 0.49 24.77
N GLY A 804 -30.12 -0.21 25.47
CA GLY A 804 -31.14 -1.04 24.81
C GLY A 804 -32.00 -0.22 23.82
N SER A 805 -32.33 -0.81 22.68
CA SER A 805 -33.04 -0.10 21.60
C SER A 805 -34.51 0.20 21.90
N ARG A 806 -35.13 -0.49 22.87
CA ARG A 806 -36.55 -0.29 23.21
C ARG A 806 -36.71 0.68 24.37
N LEU A 807 -37.33 1.81 24.08
CA LEU A 807 -37.77 2.76 25.10
C LEU A 807 -39.00 2.23 25.84
N ILE A 808 -38.92 2.16 27.16
CA ILE A 808 -39.99 1.72 28.05
C ILE A 808 -40.47 2.89 28.89
N THR A 809 -41.71 3.29 28.64
CA THR A 809 -42.38 4.38 29.36
C THR A 809 -42.97 3.89 30.69
N ASN A 810 -43.25 4.82 31.61
CA ASN A 810 -43.92 4.45 32.86
C ASN A 810 -45.37 3.99 32.62
N GLU A 811 -46.04 4.53 31.60
CA GLU A 811 -47.38 4.13 31.15
C GLU A 811 -47.43 2.65 30.79
N GLU A 812 -46.47 2.20 29.99
CA GLU A 812 -46.36 0.81 29.55
C GLU A 812 -46.07 -0.16 30.71
N LEU A 813 -45.23 0.23 31.67
CA LEU A 813 -44.86 -0.64 32.80
C LEU A 813 -46.01 -0.96 33.76
N VAL A 814 -46.97 -0.05 33.85
CA VAL A 814 -48.10 -0.13 34.80
C VAL A 814 -49.44 -0.38 34.13
N GLU A 815 -49.45 -0.63 32.82
CA GLU A 815 -50.68 -0.99 32.10
C GLU A 815 -51.38 -2.17 32.79
N GLY A 816 -52.63 -1.96 33.22
CA GLY A 816 -53.41 -2.98 33.95
C GLY A 816 -52.99 -3.25 35.40
N LYS A 817 -52.14 -2.41 36.01
CA LYS A 817 -51.66 -2.54 37.41
C LYS A 817 -52.21 -1.44 38.32
N SER A 818 -52.05 -1.59 39.64
CA SER A 818 -52.58 -0.66 40.65
C SER A 818 -51.76 0.64 40.86
N MET A 819 -50.61 0.77 40.19
CA MET A 819 -49.68 1.89 40.32
C MET A 819 -49.84 2.86 39.15
N SER A 820 -49.79 4.17 39.39
CA SER A 820 -49.82 5.17 38.32
C SER A 820 -48.41 5.48 37.76
N PRO A 821 -48.29 5.98 36.51
CA PRO A 821 -47.02 6.48 35.99
C PRO A 821 -46.40 7.59 36.87
N GLU A 822 -47.25 8.46 37.44
CA GLU A 822 -46.85 9.51 38.37
C GLU A 822 -46.30 8.94 39.69
N ASP A 823 -46.79 7.78 40.14
CA ASP A 823 -46.24 7.10 41.32
C ASP A 823 -44.81 6.62 41.07
N ILE A 824 -44.51 6.09 39.88
CA ILE A 824 -43.14 5.72 39.52
C ILE A 824 -42.25 6.96 39.54
N MET A 825 -42.66 8.03 38.85
CA MET A 825 -41.90 9.28 38.82
C MET A 825 -41.64 9.84 40.23
N ARG A 826 -42.65 9.83 41.11
CA ARG A 826 -42.53 10.27 42.50
C ARG A 826 -41.61 9.37 43.34
N ARG A 827 -41.60 8.06 43.09
CA ARG A 827 -40.84 7.09 43.87
C ARG A 827 -39.38 6.98 43.43
N THR A 828 -39.12 7.10 42.14
CA THR A 828 -37.81 6.79 41.54
C THR A 828 -37.18 7.96 40.81
N GLY A 829 -37.97 8.94 40.36
CA GLY A 829 -37.54 10.03 39.48
C GLY A 829 -37.29 9.62 38.03
N ILE A 830 -37.62 8.37 37.65
CA ILE A 830 -37.39 7.81 36.31
C ILE A 830 -38.62 8.04 35.46
N GLN A 831 -38.43 8.60 34.25
CA GLN A 831 -39.49 8.84 33.28
C GLN A 831 -39.57 7.70 32.25
N PHE A 832 -38.42 7.23 31.76
CA PHE A 832 -38.32 6.10 30.85
C PHE A 832 -37.02 5.33 31.06
N ARG A 833 -36.97 4.11 30.52
CA ARG A 833 -35.83 3.19 30.57
C ARG A 833 -35.57 2.64 29.18
N HIS A 834 -34.36 2.14 28.97
CA HIS A 834 -33.97 1.48 27.74
C HIS A 834 -33.84 -0.01 28.00
N TRP A 835 -34.63 -0.84 27.35
CA TRP A 835 -34.54 -2.30 27.43
C TRP A 835 -34.06 -2.87 26.11
N VAL A 836 -33.40 -4.02 26.16
CA VAL A 836 -33.03 -4.78 24.97
C VAL A 836 -34.27 -5.24 24.18
N GLN A 837 -34.14 -5.30 22.85
CA GLN A 837 -35.16 -5.83 21.95
C GLN A 837 -34.57 -6.77 20.90
N GLY A 838 -35.32 -7.81 20.53
CA GLY A 838 -34.92 -8.73 19.48
C GLY A 838 -33.68 -9.54 19.85
N SER A 839 -32.60 -9.39 19.09
CA SER A 839 -31.34 -10.11 19.25
C SER A 839 -30.27 -9.34 20.04
N GLU A 840 -30.63 -8.21 20.66
CA GLU A 840 -29.70 -7.46 21.50
C GLU A 840 -29.31 -8.25 22.77
N THR A 841 -28.01 -8.28 23.05
CA THR A 841 -27.43 -8.98 24.21
C THR A 841 -26.43 -8.09 24.93
N ALA A 842 -26.09 -8.45 26.18
CA ALA A 842 -25.04 -7.75 26.93
C ALA A 842 -23.71 -7.75 26.16
N GLN A 843 -23.38 -8.87 25.51
CA GLN A 843 -22.18 -9.02 24.68
C GLN A 843 -22.21 -8.08 23.48
N SER A 844 -23.29 -8.07 22.69
CA SER A 844 -23.37 -7.25 21.48
C SER A 844 -23.30 -5.75 21.79
N MET A 845 -23.97 -5.30 22.86
CA MET A 845 -23.93 -3.91 23.31
C MET A 845 -22.55 -3.52 23.86
N ALA A 846 -21.91 -4.41 24.62
CA ALA A 846 -20.56 -4.19 25.13
C ALA A 846 -19.53 -4.09 24.02
N SER A 847 -19.58 -5.01 23.05
CA SER A 847 -18.72 -4.96 21.87
C SER A 847 -18.93 -3.67 21.10
N GLN A 848 -20.17 -3.24 20.85
CA GLN A 848 -20.43 -1.97 20.18
C GLN A 848 -19.82 -0.77 20.93
N ALA A 849 -19.97 -0.69 22.26
CA ALA A 849 -19.34 0.36 23.05
C ALA A 849 -17.80 0.31 22.94
N CYS A 850 -17.21 -0.89 22.90
CA CYS A 850 -15.77 -1.04 22.69
C CYS A 850 -15.32 -0.56 21.30
N TRP A 851 -16.04 -0.90 20.23
CA TRP A 851 -15.75 -0.39 18.88
C TRP A 851 -15.78 1.14 18.86
N GLU A 852 -16.81 1.74 19.47
CA GLU A 852 -16.96 3.21 19.53
C GLU A 852 -15.84 3.90 20.31
N VAL A 853 -15.40 3.36 21.46
CA VAL A 853 -14.30 4.00 22.22
C VAL A 853 -12.95 3.82 21.54
N LEU A 854 -12.70 2.66 20.93
CA LEU A 854 -11.47 2.41 20.17
C LEU A 854 -11.37 3.35 18.96
N ASP A 855 -12.46 3.56 18.23
CA ASP A 855 -12.53 4.53 17.14
C ASP A 855 -12.33 5.98 17.63
N LYS A 856 -13.01 6.39 18.70
CA LYS A 856 -12.85 7.74 19.31
C LYS A 856 -11.40 8.04 19.72
N GLU A 857 -10.66 7.03 20.17
CA GLU A 857 -9.27 7.19 20.63
C GLU A 857 -8.22 6.82 19.56
N GLY A 858 -8.64 6.40 18.36
CA GLY A 858 -7.73 6.01 17.28
C GLY A 858 -6.90 4.76 17.60
N LEU A 859 -7.49 3.80 18.31
CA LEU A 859 -6.85 2.56 18.74
C LEU A 859 -7.44 1.34 18.02
N ILE A 860 -6.64 0.28 17.91
CA ILE A 860 -7.10 -1.05 17.52
C ILE A 860 -7.03 -2.02 18.71
N VAL A 861 -7.71 -3.17 18.60
CA VAL A 861 -7.76 -4.17 19.69
C VAL A 861 -6.37 -4.62 20.13
N ASP A 862 -5.43 -4.74 19.18
CA ASP A 862 -4.05 -5.14 19.42
C ASP A 862 -3.25 -4.13 20.27
N ASP A 863 -3.75 -2.90 20.47
CA ASP A 863 -3.13 -1.89 21.34
C ASP A 863 -3.52 -2.05 22.82
N ILE A 864 -4.45 -2.97 23.13
CA ILE A 864 -5.00 -3.23 24.46
C ILE A 864 -4.29 -4.41 25.11
N ASP A 865 -3.81 -4.24 26.35
CA ASP A 865 -3.09 -5.29 27.08
C ASP A 865 -3.97 -6.08 28.05
N LEU A 866 -5.09 -5.47 28.46
CA LEU A 866 -6.02 -6.04 29.43
C LEU A 866 -7.46 -5.57 29.16
N VAL A 867 -8.40 -6.50 29.11
CA VAL A 867 -9.85 -6.24 29.09
C VAL A 867 -10.45 -6.64 30.43
N ILE A 868 -11.11 -5.71 31.10
CA ILE A 868 -11.86 -5.97 32.34
C ILE A 868 -13.33 -5.69 32.06
N CYS A 869 -14.19 -6.70 32.19
CA CYS A 869 -15.64 -6.50 32.06
C CYS A 869 -16.31 -6.51 33.44
N ALA A 870 -16.86 -5.38 33.87
CA ALA A 870 -17.73 -5.31 35.02
C ALA A 870 -19.17 -5.66 34.60
N THR A 871 -19.66 -6.81 35.04
CA THR A 871 -21.02 -7.27 34.74
C THR A 871 -21.59 -8.13 35.86
N THR A 872 -22.90 -8.05 36.07
CA THR A 872 -23.65 -8.99 36.91
C THR A 872 -24.71 -9.79 36.16
N SER A 873 -24.76 -9.61 34.86
CA SER A 873 -25.72 -10.25 33.97
C SER A 873 -25.04 -10.98 32.79
N PRO A 874 -23.91 -11.70 32.99
CA PRO A 874 -23.28 -12.40 31.89
C PRO A 874 -24.20 -13.52 31.37
N SER A 875 -24.18 -13.75 30.06
CA SER A 875 -24.98 -14.79 29.41
C SER A 875 -24.51 -16.20 29.78
N VAL A 876 -23.21 -16.36 30.07
CA VAL A 876 -22.56 -17.59 30.53
C VAL A 876 -21.50 -17.26 31.58
N VAL A 877 -21.11 -18.23 32.40
CA VAL A 877 -20.04 -18.04 33.40
C VAL A 877 -18.64 -18.24 32.79
N THR A 878 -18.53 -19.08 31.76
CA THR A 878 -17.28 -19.34 31.05
C THR A 878 -17.59 -19.66 29.58
N PRO A 879 -16.88 -19.04 28.61
CA PRO A 879 -15.83 -18.02 28.78
C PRO A 879 -16.37 -16.73 29.42
N SER A 880 -15.49 -15.90 29.99
CA SER A 880 -15.86 -14.62 30.60
C SER A 880 -16.46 -13.67 29.56
N MET A 881 -17.31 -12.74 29.98
CA MET A 881 -17.86 -11.67 29.11
C MET A 881 -16.72 -10.87 28.46
N ALA A 882 -15.63 -10.60 29.19
CA ALA A 882 -14.43 -9.98 28.63
C ALA A 882 -13.82 -10.78 27.46
N CYS A 883 -13.73 -12.12 27.57
CA CYS A 883 -13.27 -12.97 26.47
C CYS A 883 -14.25 -12.99 25.29
N GLN A 884 -15.56 -12.98 25.57
CA GLN A 884 -16.59 -12.94 24.54
C GLN A 884 -16.59 -11.62 23.76
N VAL A 885 -16.40 -10.49 24.46
CA VAL A 885 -16.23 -9.17 23.85
C VAL A 885 -14.97 -9.14 22.98
N LEU A 886 -13.85 -9.67 23.48
CA LEU A 886 -12.60 -9.73 22.73
C LEU A 886 -12.72 -10.57 21.44
N HIS A 887 -13.37 -11.73 21.52
CA HIS A 887 -13.63 -12.56 20.34
C HIS A 887 -14.45 -11.82 19.28
N GLN A 888 -15.48 -11.08 19.70
CA GLN A 888 -16.34 -10.32 18.79
C GLN A 888 -15.63 -9.08 18.19
N LEU A 889 -14.76 -8.40 18.96
CA LEU A 889 -13.97 -7.27 18.48
C LEU A 889 -12.95 -7.68 17.39
N THR A 890 -12.47 -8.92 17.44
CA THR A 890 -11.40 -9.42 16.56
C THR A 890 -11.92 -10.28 15.42
N GLY A 891 -13.20 -10.65 15.42
CA GLY A 891 -13.76 -11.63 14.49
C GLY A 891 -13.06 -13.00 14.57
N GLY A 892 -12.37 -13.29 15.68
CA GLY A 892 -11.50 -14.46 15.83
C GLY A 892 -10.16 -14.39 15.08
N ALA A 893 -9.82 -13.26 14.46
CA ALA A 893 -8.65 -13.13 13.59
C ALA A 893 -7.40 -12.51 14.25
N SER A 894 -7.52 -11.99 15.48
CA SER A 894 -6.36 -11.44 16.21
C SER A 894 -5.62 -12.55 16.95
N GLU A 895 -4.30 -12.59 16.81
CA GLU A 895 -3.41 -13.42 17.61
C GLU A 895 -2.90 -12.71 18.88
N ALA A 896 -3.40 -11.51 19.18
CA ALA A 896 -2.96 -10.74 20.34
C ALA A 896 -3.30 -11.48 21.65
N MET A 897 -2.27 -11.75 22.46
CA MET A 897 -2.39 -12.41 23.76
C MET A 897 -2.78 -11.40 24.84
N ILE A 898 -4.07 -11.06 24.88
CA ILE A 898 -4.64 -10.04 25.77
C ILE A 898 -5.19 -10.70 27.04
N GLN A 899 -4.87 -10.14 28.22
CA GLN A 899 -5.49 -10.61 29.46
C GLN A 899 -6.97 -10.22 29.48
N ALA A 900 -7.88 -11.12 29.86
CA ALA A 900 -9.31 -10.81 29.87
C ALA A 900 -10.03 -11.52 31.02
N TYR A 901 -10.77 -10.77 31.85
CA TYR A 901 -11.57 -11.33 32.95
C TYR A 901 -12.74 -10.43 33.37
N ASP A 902 -13.70 -11.03 34.07
CA ASP A 902 -14.89 -10.32 34.57
C ASP A 902 -14.74 -9.92 36.05
N ILE A 903 -15.42 -8.83 36.43
CA ILE A 903 -15.62 -8.41 37.82
C ILE A 903 -17.11 -8.34 38.12
N SER A 904 -17.57 -9.14 39.07
CA SER A 904 -18.97 -9.12 39.56
C SER A 904 -19.07 -8.33 40.87
N ALA A 905 -19.30 -7.01 40.78
CA ALA A 905 -19.54 -6.13 41.93
C ALA A 905 -20.76 -5.21 41.74
N ALA A 906 -21.75 -5.66 40.96
CA ALA A 906 -23.02 -4.97 40.69
C ALA A 906 -22.82 -3.48 40.38
N CYS A 907 -23.61 -2.60 40.99
CA CYS A 907 -23.56 -1.17 40.72
C CYS A 907 -22.22 -0.49 41.03
N SER A 908 -21.35 -1.13 41.82
CA SER A 908 -19.98 -0.65 42.08
C SER A 908 -18.93 -1.19 41.09
N GLY A 909 -19.33 -2.05 40.15
CA GLY A 909 -18.45 -2.77 39.23
C GLY A 909 -17.48 -1.88 38.46
N TYR A 910 -17.93 -0.73 37.97
CA TYR A 910 -17.06 0.20 37.24
C TYR A 910 -15.90 0.72 38.10
N LEU A 911 -16.14 1.09 39.36
CA LEU A 911 -15.07 1.53 40.28
C LEU A 911 -14.09 0.40 40.61
N TYR A 912 -14.58 -0.83 40.74
CA TYR A 912 -13.71 -2.00 40.93
C TYR A 912 -12.83 -2.25 39.71
N ALA A 913 -13.39 -2.16 38.51
CA ALA A 913 -12.64 -2.31 37.27
C ALA A 913 -11.61 -1.18 37.06
N LEU A 914 -11.97 0.06 37.42
CA LEU A 914 -11.03 1.19 37.39
C LEU A 914 -9.85 0.98 38.35
N GLN A 915 -10.07 0.47 39.57
CA GLN A 915 -8.95 0.19 40.50
C GLN A 915 -8.08 -0.96 40.01
N ALA A 916 -8.69 -2.05 39.54
CA ALA A 916 -7.94 -3.20 39.01
C ALA A 916 -7.08 -2.81 37.81
N GLY A 917 -7.63 -2.00 36.90
CA GLY A 917 -6.89 -1.44 35.77
C GLY A 917 -5.79 -0.46 36.21
N TYR A 918 -6.07 0.43 37.16
CA TYR A 918 -5.07 1.33 37.75
C TYR A 918 -3.88 0.54 38.31
N ASP A 919 -4.15 -0.48 39.14
CA ASP A 919 -3.10 -1.28 39.79
C ASP A 919 -2.31 -2.12 38.79
N PHE A 920 -2.95 -2.65 37.74
CA PHE A 920 -2.27 -3.31 36.63
C PHE A 920 -1.30 -2.36 35.94
N LEU A 921 -1.75 -1.13 35.64
CA LEU A 921 -0.92 -0.11 35.00
C LEU A 921 0.29 0.24 35.86
N GLN A 922 0.16 0.40 37.18
CA GLN A 922 1.31 0.64 38.06
C GLN A 922 2.43 -0.42 37.93
N SER A 923 2.11 -1.62 37.43
CA SER A 923 3.08 -2.68 37.13
C SER A 923 3.58 -2.73 35.67
N LYS A 924 2.89 -2.05 34.75
CA LYS A 924 3.11 -2.00 33.30
C LYS A 924 2.85 -0.57 32.75
N PRO A 925 3.83 0.35 32.82
CA PRO A 925 3.66 1.75 32.41
C PRO A 925 3.31 1.94 30.93
N HIS A 926 3.71 1.00 30.06
CA HIS A 926 3.43 1.04 28.62
C HIS A 926 2.03 0.52 28.25
N ALA A 927 1.26 -0.02 29.20
CA ALA A 927 0.05 -0.76 28.86
C ALA A 927 -1.19 0.14 28.71
N ARG A 928 -2.21 -0.39 28.05
CA ARG A 928 -3.58 0.15 28.01
C ARG A 928 -4.59 -0.87 28.53
N VAL A 929 -5.56 -0.41 29.32
CA VAL A 929 -6.60 -1.27 29.89
C VAL A 929 -7.97 -0.85 29.37
N LEU A 930 -8.68 -1.76 28.71
CA LEU A 930 -10.06 -1.55 28.28
C LEU A 930 -11.00 -1.98 29.41
N VAL A 931 -11.65 -1.00 30.03
CA VAL A 931 -12.66 -1.19 31.07
C VAL A 931 -14.05 -1.14 30.44
N VAL A 932 -14.76 -2.27 30.53
CA VAL A 932 -16.08 -2.47 29.92
C VAL A 932 -17.11 -2.64 31.02
N THR A 933 -18.29 -2.06 30.88
CA THR A 933 -19.47 -2.42 31.67
C THR A 933 -20.52 -3.02 30.74
N ALA A 934 -21.24 -4.04 31.20
CA ALA A 934 -22.24 -4.72 30.37
C ALA A 934 -23.40 -5.20 31.24
N GLU A 935 -24.55 -4.52 31.18
CA GLU A 935 -25.70 -4.81 32.02
C GLU A 935 -26.98 -4.95 31.20
N VAL A 936 -27.52 -6.17 31.16
CA VAL A 936 -28.84 -6.49 30.63
C VAL A 936 -29.67 -7.09 31.77
N LEU A 937 -30.40 -6.22 32.45
CA LEU A 937 -31.11 -6.50 33.70
C LEU A 937 -32.60 -6.69 33.46
N SER A 938 -33.16 -6.16 32.36
CA SER A 938 -34.60 -6.25 32.05
C SER A 938 -35.15 -7.69 32.07
N PRO A 939 -34.44 -8.75 31.62
CA PRO A 939 -34.93 -10.12 31.71
C PRO A 939 -34.93 -10.68 33.14
N LEU A 940 -34.23 -10.03 34.07
CA LEU A 940 -34.11 -10.43 35.48
C LEU A 940 -35.16 -9.73 36.38
N LEU A 941 -36.11 -9.00 35.80
CA LEU A 941 -37.15 -8.29 36.54
C LEU A 941 -38.43 -9.12 36.68
N ASP A 942 -38.96 -9.19 37.90
CA ASP A 942 -40.32 -9.69 38.13
C ASP A 942 -41.30 -8.54 37.86
N LEU A 943 -42.00 -8.55 36.73
CA LEU A 943 -42.97 -7.50 36.38
C LEU A 943 -44.17 -7.43 37.34
N GLY A 944 -44.37 -8.44 38.21
CA GLY A 944 -45.31 -8.41 39.31
C GLY A 944 -44.80 -7.65 40.55
N ASP A 945 -43.48 -7.55 40.73
CA ASP A 945 -42.84 -6.78 41.81
C ASP A 945 -42.52 -5.34 41.34
N LEU A 946 -43.51 -4.46 41.45
CA LEU A 946 -43.35 -3.05 41.12
C LEU A 946 -42.48 -2.25 42.11
N ASP A 947 -41.92 -2.87 43.16
CA ASP A 947 -40.90 -2.22 43.99
C ASP A 947 -39.50 -2.29 43.34
N THR A 948 -39.29 -3.25 42.44
CA THR A 948 -38.00 -3.52 41.78
C THR A 948 -38.06 -3.29 40.26
N ALA A 949 -39.12 -3.77 39.59
CA ALA A 949 -39.22 -3.76 38.12
C ALA A 949 -39.21 -2.36 37.49
N ILE A 950 -39.58 -1.34 38.27
CA ILE A 950 -39.66 0.06 37.81
C ILE A 950 -38.30 0.78 37.89
N LEU A 951 -37.19 0.11 38.16
CA LEU A 951 -35.91 0.76 38.39
C LEU A 951 -34.95 0.60 37.21
N PHE A 952 -34.86 -0.60 36.63
CA PHE A 952 -33.68 -0.96 35.85
C PHE A 952 -33.81 -0.72 34.34
N GLY A 953 -32.73 -0.21 33.77
CA GLY A 953 -32.49 -0.15 32.33
C GLY A 953 -31.29 -1.03 31.95
N ASP A 954 -31.14 -1.26 30.65
CA ASP A 954 -30.07 -2.03 30.04
C ASP A 954 -29.10 -1.08 29.32
N ALA A 955 -27.82 -1.23 29.63
CA ALA A 955 -26.76 -0.44 29.00
C ALA A 955 -25.40 -1.14 29.10
N SER A 956 -24.49 -0.75 28.22
CA SER A 956 -23.08 -1.09 28.26
C SER A 956 -22.23 0.17 28.07
N SER A 957 -20.98 0.13 28.52
CA SER A 957 -20.00 1.19 28.25
C SER A 957 -18.62 0.63 28.03
N ALA A 958 -17.74 1.43 27.42
CA ALA A 958 -16.32 1.15 27.35
C ALA A 958 -15.49 2.42 27.59
N THR A 959 -14.37 2.25 28.28
CA THR A 959 -13.40 3.30 28.59
C THR A 959 -11.98 2.71 28.58
N VAL A 960 -10.99 3.43 28.08
CA VAL A 960 -9.57 3.04 28.10
C VAL A 960 -8.84 3.75 29.23
N LEU A 961 -8.02 3.00 29.97
CA LEU A 961 -7.04 3.55 30.91
C LEU A 961 -5.65 3.54 30.29
N TYR A 962 -4.93 4.64 30.47
CA TYR A 962 -3.59 4.85 29.93
C TYR A 962 -2.53 4.81 31.03
N GLY A 963 -1.49 4.01 30.81
CA GLY A 963 -0.26 4.07 31.59
C GLY A 963 0.59 5.31 31.28
N GLU A 964 1.75 5.42 31.93
CA GLU A 964 2.65 6.58 31.86
C GLU A 964 2.96 7.02 30.43
N ASP A 965 3.32 6.07 29.55
CA ASP A 965 3.73 6.33 28.17
C ASP A 965 2.61 6.87 27.28
N HIS A 966 1.36 6.70 27.70
CA HIS A 966 0.17 7.10 26.96
C HIS A 966 -0.64 8.16 27.70
N PHE A 967 -0.14 8.66 28.83
CA PHE A 967 -0.86 9.62 29.67
C PHE A 967 -1.28 10.88 28.91
N GLY A 968 -0.46 11.35 27.96
CA GLY A 968 -0.76 12.53 27.13
C GLY A 968 -2.01 12.39 26.23
N GLN A 969 -2.53 11.18 26.02
CA GLN A 969 -3.76 10.92 25.26
C GLN A 969 -5.02 11.02 26.13
N SER A 970 -4.86 10.95 27.45
CA SER A 970 -5.96 10.88 28.40
C SER A 970 -6.76 12.18 28.50
N LYS A 971 -8.05 12.05 28.76
CA LYS A 971 -8.97 13.18 28.93
C LYS A 971 -8.97 13.71 30.36
N ALA A 972 -8.62 12.87 31.33
CA ALA A 972 -8.48 13.23 32.74
C ALA A 972 -7.52 12.26 33.44
N ARG A 973 -6.93 12.70 34.54
CA ARG A 973 -6.18 11.87 35.49
C ARG A 973 -7.15 11.10 36.39
N LEU A 974 -6.92 9.81 36.56
CA LEU A 974 -7.63 8.95 37.50
C LEU A 974 -6.80 8.81 38.78
N HIS A 975 -7.33 9.27 39.90
CA HIS A 975 -6.80 8.88 41.20
C HIS A 975 -7.22 7.45 41.51
N ARG A 976 -6.34 6.66 42.14
CA ARG A 976 -6.64 5.29 42.53
C ARG A 976 -7.96 5.22 43.33
N PRO A 977 -9.00 4.52 42.86
CA PRO A 977 -10.26 4.43 43.58
C PRO A 977 -10.10 3.82 44.97
N GLU A 978 -11.00 4.16 45.91
CA GLU A 978 -11.17 3.49 47.20
C GLU A 978 -12.34 2.53 47.11
N LEU A 979 -12.12 1.27 47.53
CA LEU A 979 -13.13 0.22 47.48
C LEU A 979 -13.30 -0.41 48.86
N SER A 980 -14.51 -0.85 49.17
CA SER A 980 -14.87 -1.49 50.44
C SER A 980 -16.08 -2.40 50.26
N ALA A 981 -16.29 -3.32 51.20
CA ALA A 981 -17.48 -4.16 51.23
C ALA A 981 -17.92 -4.44 52.68
N ARG A 982 -19.16 -4.91 52.86
CA ARG A 982 -19.61 -5.53 54.11
C ARG A 982 -20.18 -6.91 53.81
N ALA A 983 -20.10 -7.80 54.79
CA ALA A 983 -20.72 -9.12 54.68
C ALA A 983 -22.25 -8.99 54.59
N ASP A 984 -22.84 -9.68 53.61
CA ASP A 984 -24.29 -9.84 53.41
C ASP A 984 -24.58 -11.26 52.92
N ASP A 985 -25.71 -11.81 53.33
CA ASP A 985 -26.16 -13.16 52.96
C ASP A 985 -27.01 -13.17 51.68
N GLY A 986 -27.12 -12.03 50.98
CA GLY A 986 -27.96 -11.83 49.81
C GLY A 986 -29.41 -11.45 50.16
N SER A 987 -29.76 -11.33 51.45
CA SER A 987 -31.12 -10.95 51.87
C SER A 987 -31.41 -9.44 51.78
N THR A 988 -30.40 -8.62 51.47
CA THR A 988 -30.53 -7.16 51.33
C THR A 988 -30.73 -6.73 49.87
N LEU A 989 -29.88 -7.20 48.96
CA LEU A 989 -29.95 -7.00 47.51
C LEU A 989 -29.27 -8.18 46.81
N SER A 990 -29.99 -8.88 45.95
CA SER A 990 -29.47 -9.99 45.16
C SER A 990 -29.83 -9.85 43.68
N VAL A 991 -28.83 -10.13 42.82
CA VAL A 991 -28.95 -10.20 41.37
C VAL A 991 -28.65 -11.66 40.98
N PRO A 992 -29.65 -12.47 40.60
CA PRO A 992 -29.44 -13.86 40.21
C PRO A 992 -28.88 -13.96 38.79
N SER A 993 -28.27 -15.11 38.46
CA SER A 993 -27.96 -15.44 37.07
C SER A 993 -29.24 -15.64 36.26
N GLN A 994 -29.15 -15.47 34.94
CA GLN A 994 -30.27 -15.71 34.05
C GLN A 994 -30.87 -17.11 34.28
N ASN A 995 -32.20 -17.19 34.31
CA ASN A 995 -32.99 -18.39 34.63
C ASN A 995 -32.96 -18.89 36.09
N ASN A 996 -32.25 -18.23 37.00
CA ASN A 996 -32.18 -18.60 38.42
C ASN A 996 -32.99 -17.67 39.36
N GLY A 997 -33.96 -16.93 38.81
CA GLY A 997 -34.90 -16.08 39.55
C GLY A 997 -34.87 -14.62 39.10
N PHE A 998 -35.46 -13.76 39.93
CA PHE A 998 -35.56 -12.32 39.70
C PHE A 998 -34.74 -11.52 40.71
N ILE A 999 -34.36 -10.30 40.34
CA ILE A 999 -33.71 -9.33 41.25
C ILE A 999 -34.61 -9.10 42.46
N LYS A 1000 -34.03 -9.10 43.67
CA LYS A 1000 -34.75 -8.83 44.93
C LYS A 1000 -33.99 -7.82 45.76
N MET A 1001 -34.69 -6.86 46.35
CA MET A 1001 -34.07 -5.89 47.26
C MET A 1001 -34.98 -5.40 48.38
N LYS A 1002 -34.39 -5.06 49.53
CA LYS A 1002 -35.07 -4.34 50.62
C LYS A 1002 -34.85 -2.84 50.48
N GLY A 1003 -35.61 -2.17 49.61
CA GLY A 1003 -35.36 -0.79 49.18
C GLY A 1003 -35.08 0.23 50.30
N ARG A 1004 -35.81 0.20 51.43
CA ARG A 1004 -35.56 1.11 52.57
C ARG A 1004 -34.21 0.87 53.25
N LYS A 1005 -33.78 -0.39 53.37
CA LYS A 1005 -32.48 -0.76 53.96
C LYS A 1005 -31.34 -0.36 53.03
N VAL A 1006 -31.48 -0.68 51.73
CA VAL A 1006 -30.52 -0.29 50.68
C VAL A 1006 -30.35 1.23 50.62
N PHE A 1007 -31.44 2.00 50.65
CA PHE A 1007 -31.39 3.46 50.64
C PHE A 1007 -30.49 4.05 51.74
N ALA A 1008 -30.74 3.66 53.00
CA ALA A 1008 -30.02 4.23 54.15
C ALA A 1008 -28.54 3.83 54.15
N GLU A 1009 -28.22 2.61 53.73
CA GLU A 1009 -26.85 2.12 53.64
C GLU A 1009 -26.10 2.73 52.46
N ALA A 1010 -26.71 2.83 51.29
CA ALA A 1010 -26.11 3.38 50.09
C ALA A 1010 -25.69 4.84 50.27
N VAL A 1011 -26.58 5.70 50.80
CA VAL A 1011 -26.25 7.13 51.07
C VAL A 1011 -25.09 7.24 52.06
N ARG A 1012 -25.09 6.44 53.14
CA ARG A 1012 -24.01 6.46 54.13
C ARG A 1012 -22.68 5.96 53.54
N ALA A 1013 -22.71 4.87 52.80
CA ALA A 1013 -21.53 4.23 52.22
C ALA A 1013 -20.89 5.10 51.14
N MET A 1014 -21.68 5.62 50.20
CA MET A 1014 -21.18 6.46 49.11
C MET A 1014 -20.55 7.76 49.62
N ILE A 1015 -21.20 8.47 50.55
CA ILE A 1015 -20.61 9.68 51.16
C ILE A 1015 -19.35 9.32 51.93
N GLY A 1016 -19.38 8.26 52.73
CA GLY A 1016 -18.22 7.83 53.51
C GLY A 1016 -17.03 7.45 52.63
N SER A 1017 -17.25 6.74 51.52
CA SER A 1017 -16.20 6.42 50.54
C SER A 1017 -15.68 7.66 49.85
N MET A 1018 -16.56 8.59 49.47
CA MET A 1018 -16.15 9.86 48.86
C MET A 1018 -15.23 10.64 49.80
N THR A 1019 -15.61 10.79 51.08
CA THR A 1019 -14.75 11.44 52.08
C THR A 1019 -13.39 10.75 52.20
N ARG A 1020 -13.35 9.40 52.28
CA ARG A 1020 -12.09 8.66 52.40
C ARG A 1020 -11.17 8.83 51.19
N VAL A 1021 -11.71 8.79 49.97
CA VAL A 1021 -10.87 8.96 48.76
C VAL A 1021 -10.38 10.41 48.65
N CYS A 1022 -11.19 11.41 49.04
CA CYS A 1022 -10.75 12.80 49.15
C CYS A 1022 -9.63 12.96 50.18
N ASP A 1023 -9.79 12.41 51.39
CA ASP A 1023 -8.79 12.47 52.46
C ASP A 1023 -7.46 11.84 52.02
N GLN A 1024 -7.49 10.72 51.28
CA GLN A 1024 -6.29 10.07 50.72
C GLN A 1024 -5.54 10.95 49.72
N GLN A 1025 -6.23 11.86 49.02
CA GLN A 1025 -5.63 12.82 48.10
C GLN A 1025 -5.35 14.19 48.74
N GLY A 1026 -5.65 14.35 50.03
CA GLY A 1026 -5.49 15.63 50.74
C GLY A 1026 -6.55 16.69 50.39
N TYR A 1027 -7.72 16.26 49.89
CA TYR A 1027 -8.87 17.11 49.57
C TYR A 1027 -9.98 16.98 50.62
N GLY A 1028 -10.75 18.04 50.83
CA GLY A 1028 -12.08 17.95 51.40
C GLY A 1028 -13.11 17.58 50.32
N ILE A 1029 -14.22 16.95 50.70
CA ILE A 1029 -15.31 16.61 49.77
C ILE A 1029 -15.87 17.85 49.06
N ASP A 1030 -15.85 19.01 49.73
CA ASP A 1030 -16.27 20.30 49.19
C ASP A 1030 -15.27 20.91 48.19
N ASN A 1031 -14.10 20.27 47.99
CA ASN A 1031 -13.16 20.63 46.92
C ASN A 1031 -13.48 19.96 45.58
N LEU A 1032 -14.53 19.13 45.51
CA LEU A 1032 -15.02 18.55 44.27
C LEU A 1032 -15.98 19.51 43.57
N ASP A 1033 -15.80 19.72 42.28
CA ASP A 1033 -16.67 20.57 41.46
C ASP A 1033 -18.00 19.88 41.13
N LEU A 1034 -17.95 18.54 41.00
CA LEU A 1034 -19.11 17.71 40.70
C LEU A 1034 -18.98 16.33 41.37
N ILE A 1035 -20.10 15.80 41.86
CA ILE A 1035 -20.21 14.42 42.34
C ILE A 1035 -21.17 13.65 41.44
N ILE A 1036 -20.71 12.50 40.94
CA ILE A 1036 -21.44 11.58 40.08
C ILE A 1036 -21.70 10.30 40.88
N PRO A 1037 -22.83 10.22 41.59
CA PRO A 1037 -23.21 8.99 42.28
C PRO A 1037 -23.77 7.97 41.29
N HIS A 1038 -23.78 6.71 41.71
CA HIS A 1038 -24.55 5.67 41.05
C HIS A 1038 -26.03 6.09 40.92
N GLN A 1039 -26.59 5.95 39.71
CA GLN A 1039 -27.95 6.38 39.37
C GLN A 1039 -28.99 5.31 39.80
N ALA A 1040 -29.11 5.07 41.10
CA ALA A 1040 -30.03 4.06 41.65
C ALA A 1040 -31.51 4.47 41.65
N ASN A 1041 -31.79 5.69 42.14
CA ASN A 1041 -33.06 6.42 42.06
C ASN A 1041 -32.79 7.88 42.45
N GLN A 1042 -33.62 8.81 41.99
CA GLN A 1042 -33.47 10.26 42.26
C GLN A 1042 -33.44 10.58 43.77
N ARG A 1043 -34.19 9.83 44.60
CA ARG A 1043 -34.23 10.09 46.05
C ARG A 1043 -32.89 9.86 46.73
N ILE A 1044 -32.10 8.87 46.29
CA ILE A 1044 -30.75 8.62 46.81
C ILE A 1044 -29.83 9.78 46.43
N ILE A 1045 -29.96 10.27 45.19
CA ILE A 1045 -29.18 11.38 44.66
C ILE A 1045 -29.51 12.67 45.43
N ASP A 1046 -30.80 12.98 45.61
CA ASP A 1046 -31.26 14.13 46.41
C ASP A 1046 -30.76 14.03 47.87
N ALA A 1047 -30.74 12.83 48.43
CA ALA A 1047 -30.22 12.60 49.77
C ALA A 1047 -28.70 12.81 49.87
N ILE A 1048 -27.93 12.50 48.82
CA ILE A 1048 -26.51 12.85 48.75
C ILE A 1048 -26.36 14.37 48.63
N GLN A 1049 -27.09 15.01 47.71
CA GLN A 1049 -27.05 16.46 47.50
C GLN A 1049 -27.36 17.24 48.78
N SER A 1050 -28.27 16.76 49.61
CA SER A 1050 -28.61 17.40 50.91
C SER A 1050 -27.49 17.36 51.95
N ARG A 1051 -26.42 16.58 51.72
CA ARG A 1051 -25.34 16.30 52.69
C ARG A 1051 -23.97 16.78 52.24
N VAL A 1052 -23.85 17.31 51.03
CA VAL A 1052 -22.60 17.82 50.44
C VAL A 1052 -22.85 19.20 49.85
N SER A 1053 -21.84 20.06 49.84
CA SER A 1053 -21.98 21.39 49.21
C SER A 1053 -21.73 21.37 47.70
N SER A 1054 -20.97 20.39 47.21
CA SER A 1054 -20.72 20.17 45.79
C SER A 1054 -22.00 19.83 45.02
N SER A 1055 -22.02 20.18 43.72
CA SER A 1055 -23.14 19.82 42.84
C SER A 1055 -23.15 18.31 42.60
N VAL A 1056 -24.34 17.69 42.65
CA VAL A 1056 -24.53 16.26 42.40
C VAL A 1056 -25.22 16.07 41.05
N PHE A 1057 -24.60 15.35 40.13
CA PHE A 1057 -25.13 15.11 38.80
C PHE A 1057 -26.19 14.00 38.77
N SER A 1058 -27.22 14.17 37.94
CA SER A 1058 -28.19 13.12 37.66
C SER A 1058 -28.78 13.21 36.26
N ASN A 1059 -28.74 12.07 35.57
CA ASN A 1059 -29.46 11.81 34.31
C ASN A 1059 -30.44 10.64 34.44
N ILE A 1060 -30.66 10.14 35.66
CA ILE A 1060 -31.47 8.93 35.92
C ILE A 1060 -32.89 8.98 35.35
N ARG A 1061 -33.42 10.19 35.16
CA ARG A 1061 -34.73 10.44 34.58
C ARG A 1061 -34.90 9.76 33.22
N GLU A 1062 -33.85 9.69 32.42
CA GLU A 1062 -33.89 9.24 31.03
C GLU A 1062 -33.31 7.83 30.83
N HIS A 1063 -32.54 7.32 31.79
CA HIS A 1063 -31.86 6.02 31.64
C HIS A 1063 -32.37 4.95 32.60
N GLY A 1064 -32.88 5.34 33.77
CA GLY A 1064 -33.08 4.44 34.89
C GLY A 1064 -31.77 3.93 35.50
N ASN A 1065 -31.85 2.90 36.33
CA ASN A 1065 -30.71 2.27 36.98
C ASN A 1065 -30.10 1.21 36.05
N THR A 1066 -28.92 1.47 35.53
CA THR A 1066 -28.18 0.58 34.62
C THR A 1066 -27.03 -0.15 35.33
N SER A 1067 -27.11 -0.31 36.65
CA SER A 1067 -26.10 -0.95 37.49
C SER A 1067 -24.69 -0.37 37.25
N SER A 1068 -23.69 -1.19 36.90
CA SER A 1068 -22.31 -0.76 36.73
C SER A 1068 -22.13 0.31 35.64
N THR A 1069 -23.05 0.41 34.69
CA THR A 1069 -23.00 1.35 33.56
C THR A 1069 -23.49 2.76 33.92
N SER A 1070 -24.09 2.97 35.09
CA SER A 1070 -24.69 4.26 35.45
C SER A 1070 -23.68 5.40 35.58
N ILE A 1071 -22.52 5.16 36.20
CA ILE A 1071 -21.46 6.17 36.29
C ILE A 1071 -20.88 6.51 34.89
N PRO A 1072 -20.49 5.53 34.06
CA PRO A 1072 -19.94 5.85 32.74
C PRO A 1072 -20.95 6.55 31.80
N LEU A 1073 -22.26 6.27 31.90
CA LEU A 1073 -23.30 7.05 31.21
C LEU A 1073 -23.27 8.53 31.60
N CYS A 1074 -23.15 8.83 32.90
CA CYS A 1074 -22.99 10.21 33.33
C CYS A 1074 -21.66 10.81 32.82
N LEU A 1075 -20.56 10.03 32.85
CA LEU A 1075 -19.25 10.51 32.40
C LEU A 1075 -19.22 10.87 30.91
N ASP A 1076 -19.90 10.10 30.05
CA ASP A 1076 -20.02 10.41 28.62
C ASP A 1076 -20.64 11.80 28.39
N GLU A 1077 -21.59 12.22 29.25
CA GLU A 1077 -22.20 13.54 29.18
C GLU A 1077 -21.37 14.68 29.79
N VAL A 1078 -20.63 14.42 30.87
CA VAL A 1078 -19.99 15.48 31.67
C VAL A 1078 -18.50 15.64 31.42
N LEU A 1079 -17.77 14.56 31.11
CA LEU A 1079 -16.33 14.59 30.88
C LEU A 1079 -15.91 15.50 29.70
N PRO A 1080 -16.68 15.58 28.58
CA PRO A 1080 -16.40 16.53 27.52
C PRO A 1080 -16.60 18.01 27.90
N LYS A 1081 -17.42 18.27 28.92
CA LYS A 1081 -17.77 19.63 29.39
C LYS A 1081 -16.88 20.12 30.53
N MET A 1082 -16.07 19.22 31.10
CA MET A 1082 -15.18 19.47 32.23
C MET A 1082 -13.98 20.34 31.83
N LYS A 1083 -13.67 21.36 32.64
CA LYS A 1083 -12.56 22.30 32.38
C LYS A 1083 -11.26 21.82 33.02
N PRO A 1084 -10.08 22.15 32.45
CA PRO A 1084 -8.78 21.79 33.02
C PRO A 1084 -8.68 22.17 34.50
N GLY A 1085 -8.24 21.22 35.34
CA GLY A 1085 -8.12 21.37 36.79
C GLY A 1085 -9.40 21.18 37.61
N GLU A 1086 -10.58 21.01 37.01
CA GLU A 1086 -11.79 20.59 37.73
C GLU A 1086 -11.61 19.17 38.30
N ARG A 1087 -12.32 18.85 39.39
CA ARG A 1087 -12.28 17.54 40.06
C ARG A 1087 -13.67 16.95 40.22
N PHE A 1088 -13.88 15.79 39.60
CA PHE A 1088 -15.15 15.06 39.68
C PHE A 1088 -15.01 13.83 40.58
N GLY A 1089 -15.86 13.73 41.60
CA GLY A 1089 -15.96 12.53 42.43
C GLY A 1089 -16.98 11.55 41.87
N MET A 1090 -16.68 10.26 41.90
CA MET A 1090 -17.58 9.18 41.51
C MET A 1090 -17.83 8.26 42.71
N CYS A 1091 -19.06 7.85 43.00
CA CYS A 1091 -19.32 6.92 44.11
C CYS A 1091 -20.46 5.94 43.82
N ALA A 1092 -20.34 4.71 44.32
CA ALA A 1092 -21.34 3.67 44.08
C ALA A 1092 -21.52 2.73 45.26
N TYR A 1093 -22.69 2.09 45.31
CA TYR A 1093 -23.06 1.01 46.23
C TYR A 1093 -23.83 -0.06 45.46
N GLY A 1094 -23.33 -1.30 45.48
CA GLY A 1094 -23.84 -2.44 44.71
C GLY A 1094 -24.38 -3.59 45.57
N GLY A 1095 -24.98 -4.57 44.88
CA GLY A 1095 -25.41 -5.86 45.46
C GLY A 1095 -24.24 -6.65 46.05
N GLY A 1096 -24.50 -7.42 47.11
CA GLY A 1096 -23.44 -7.99 47.96
C GLY A 1096 -22.79 -6.98 48.90
N VAL A 1097 -23.36 -5.77 49.01
CA VAL A 1097 -22.91 -4.67 49.89
C VAL A 1097 -21.46 -4.26 49.61
N THR A 1098 -21.11 -4.20 48.33
CA THR A 1098 -19.87 -3.61 47.81
C THR A 1098 -20.08 -2.12 47.55
N PHE A 1099 -19.07 -1.30 47.77
CA PHE A 1099 -19.15 0.14 47.54
C PHE A 1099 -17.76 0.75 47.36
N GLY A 1100 -17.71 1.96 46.80
CA GLY A 1100 -16.45 2.66 46.60
C GLY A 1100 -16.62 4.07 46.10
N ALA A 1101 -15.50 4.78 45.98
CA ALA A 1101 -15.43 6.08 45.35
C ALA A 1101 -14.12 6.27 44.57
N GLY A 1102 -14.13 7.15 43.57
CA GLY A 1102 -12.95 7.55 42.78
C GLY A 1102 -12.97 9.04 42.47
N ILE A 1103 -11.82 9.60 42.10
CA ILE A 1103 -11.69 11.02 41.71
C ILE A 1103 -11.06 11.08 40.32
N LEU A 1104 -11.63 11.92 39.45
CA LEU A 1104 -11.06 12.33 38.19
C LEU A 1104 -10.65 13.81 38.27
N GLU A 1105 -9.47 14.14 37.77
CA GLU A 1105 -8.97 15.52 37.64
C GLU A 1105 -8.70 15.81 36.15
N LYS A 1106 -9.29 16.88 35.60
CA LYS A 1106 -9.14 17.18 34.17
C LYS A 1106 -7.72 17.64 33.87
N ASN A 1107 -7.11 17.02 32.85
CA ASN A 1107 -5.77 17.37 32.36
C ASN A 1107 -5.71 18.79 31.79
#